data_AF-A0A4W5R7Q9-F1
#
_entry.id   AF-A0A4W5R7Q9-F1
#
_cell.length_a   1.000
_cell.length_b   1.000
_cell.length_c   1.000
_cell.angle_alpha   90.00
_cell.angle_beta   90.00
_cell.angle_gamma   90.00
#
_symmetry.space_group_name_H-M   'P 1'
#
loop_
_entity.id
_entity.type
_entity.pdbx_description
1 polymer ?
#
loop_
_entity_poly.entity_id
_entity_poly.type
_entity_poly.pdbx_seq_one_letter_code
_entity_poly.pdbx_strand_id
1 'polypeptide(L)'
;MPTRPKTSPACSSVLPQQAPRVLLSDAVKETFVALDSSAVVVDSERDIPSLQYWIFKHQFSAQEAQLWCLKRCEEEELCHVADVRDESSVYFTCALYPDTQVCGAYDKPLRQACSPVLPQQPHTAHTKKVDLTGSVESFYSRVPFKKMVSYSVRSRVNLSAKPITEGFRECERRCDEDPCCRGIGYVRDTQSPGSDLLCLTLNSFGIQTCGEGERTTWRVQDCTPSKVETGVYPLGWYEKPVNQWTKSPRLCPSFKLRVPSKNVSLSEWRLLDVSSTLVDPSVSTFDIIHISKDVAEDLDRTRDWCLSACEEAESCAVVSVGRTDSAVRCVLYPDTLACGPSTTTTTGGHDCRLVIRESALQIYLHKEPKAELTSVFIPAHGTLQGEAVTTLLGSDRKTVRQFLGVPYARPPIRALRFAPPQLAEWSGTWNAKITRSSCLQPGAVESSATSEDCLYLNIFVPSGIRGSAAVLVFFHNPSGEASNDTPSLLDGSYLAAVGNIVVVTVNTRVAAFGFLSTGSTALPGNAGLQDQIAALKWVQENIEAFGGDPRLVTVGAERSGADVASLHLTSPSSRGLFHRMLLMGGSVFSPASVLSVSIAQGQAEALARELGCPPSSDPEQLGSCLRAAPAQDLNAAQTKLLSVSGPLQAWGPVVDGVSVQGKPSMALMNAGFHRADLLLGSSAEDGLISRAKRIKNFEELQGRADSKTAFYEALSNSLGGDDANAFVKAAATWFYSMQHSPSPAGYNVFSQALNNATR
;
A
#
# COMPACT_ATOMS: atom_id res chain seq x y z
N MET A 1 -2.49 -12.50 78.03
CA MET A 1 -2.60 -12.19 79.49
C MET A 1 -1.38 -12.75 80.19
N PRO A 2 -0.65 -11.95 81.01
CA PRO A 2 0.49 -12.47 81.77
C PRO A 2 -0.03 -13.28 82.97
N THR A 3 0.19 -14.60 82.97
CA THR A 3 -0.03 -15.45 84.15
C THR A 3 1.32 -15.81 84.76
N ARG A 4 1.44 -15.67 86.08
CA ARG A 4 2.62 -16.10 86.85
C ARG A 4 2.59 -17.62 87.05
N PRO A 5 3.75 -18.32 87.04
CA PRO A 5 3.81 -19.71 87.47
C PRO A 5 3.41 -19.84 88.95
N LYS A 6 2.31 -20.58 89.20
CA LYS A 6 1.71 -21.01 90.48
C LYS A 6 2.00 -20.19 91.75
N THR A 7 1.09 -19.27 92.09
CA THR A 7 0.93 -18.76 93.48
C THR A 7 -0.52 -18.42 93.88
N SER A 8 -1.56 -19.05 93.31
CA SER A 8 -2.92 -18.96 93.90
C SER A 8 -3.84 -20.10 93.44
N PRO A 9 -4.67 -20.72 94.31
CA PRO A 9 -5.48 -21.90 94.00
C PRO A 9 -6.89 -21.55 93.45
N ALA A 10 -7.09 -20.37 92.87
CA ALA A 10 -8.42 -19.87 92.50
C ALA A 10 -8.78 -19.98 90.99
N CYS A 11 -8.02 -20.73 90.19
CA CYS A 11 -8.41 -21.04 88.81
C CYS A 11 -8.48 -22.54 88.59
N SER A 12 -9.69 -23.06 88.47
CA SER A 12 -9.97 -24.40 87.96
C SER A 12 -9.58 -24.48 86.49
N SER A 13 -8.44 -25.11 86.20
CA SER A 13 -8.15 -25.60 84.85
C SER A 13 -7.48 -26.96 84.96
N VAL A 14 -8.18 -27.97 84.47
CA VAL A 14 -7.58 -29.24 84.04
C VAL A 14 -6.34 -28.87 83.22
N LEU A 15 -5.15 -29.30 83.66
CA LEU A 15 -3.94 -29.25 82.84
C LEU A 15 -4.25 -30.06 81.57
N PRO A 16 -4.29 -29.45 80.36
CA PRO A 16 -4.01 -30.24 79.19
C PRO A 16 -2.60 -30.79 79.41
N GLN A 17 -2.42 -32.10 79.24
CA GLN A 17 -1.09 -32.69 79.08
C GLN A 17 -0.27 -31.73 78.22
N GLN A 18 0.95 -31.42 78.63
CA GLN A 18 1.88 -30.64 77.82
C GLN A 18 1.85 -31.21 76.40
N ALA A 19 1.17 -30.51 75.49
CA ALA A 19 1.27 -30.81 74.08
C ALA A 19 2.78 -30.75 73.79
N PRO A 20 3.36 -31.77 73.14
CA PRO A 20 4.78 -31.79 72.87
C PRO A 20 5.15 -30.45 72.22
N ARG A 21 6.16 -29.75 72.75
CA ARG A 21 6.74 -28.59 72.08
C ARG A 21 7.02 -29.04 70.66
N VAL A 22 6.27 -28.49 69.70
CA VAL A 22 6.46 -28.81 68.28
C VAL A 22 7.85 -28.30 67.95
N LEU A 23 8.82 -29.21 67.88
CA LEU A 23 10.14 -28.95 67.33
C LEU A 23 9.94 -28.74 65.83
N LEU A 24 9.62 -27.51 65.44
CA LEU A 24 9.59 -27.10 64.05
C LEU A 24 11.03 -27.19 63.53
N SER A 25 11.26 -28.06 62.55
CA SER A 25 12.58 -28.26 61.95
C SER A 25 13.05 -26.98 61.26
N ASP A 26 14.32 -26.62 61.48
CA ASP A 26 14.97 -25.51 60.75
C ASP A 26 15.06 -25.77 59.23
N ALA A 27 14.84 -27.00 58.77
CA ALA A 27 14.84 -27.36 57.34
C ALA A 27 13.81 -26.56 56.52
N VAL A 28 12.70 -26.10 57.14
CA VAL A 28 11.70 -25.26 56.47
C VAL A 28 12.30 -23.93 56.01
N LYS A 29 13.37 -23.42 56.64
CA LYS A 29 14.04 -22.19 56.17
C LYS A 29 14.74 -22.37 54.83
N GLU A 30 15.12 -23.60 54.47
CA GLU A 30 15.83 -23.87 53.21
C GLU A 30 14.94 -23.75 51.98
N THR A 31 13.62 -23.90 52.14
CA THR A 31 12.62 -23.75 51.07
C THR A 31 12.20 -22.29 50.84
N PHE A 32 12.71 -21.35 51.62
CA PHE A 32 12.40 -19.92 51.52
C PHE A 32 13.65 -19.05 51.30
N VAL A 33 13.45 -17.83 50.83
CA VAL A 33 14.47 -16.79 50.70
C VAL A 33 13.99 -15.55 51.46
N ALA A 34 14.87 -14.95 52.26
CA ALA A 34 14.56 -13.70 52.95
C ALA A 34 14.33 -12.57 51.95
N LEU A 35 13.24 -11.83 52.11
CA LEU A 35 12.87 -10.73 51.24
C LEU A 35 13.39 -9.41 51.82
N ASP A 36 14.21 -8.68 51.07
CA ASP A 36 14.66 -7.36 51.49
C ASP A 36 13.51 -6.35 51.41
N SER A 37 13.25 -5.66 52.54
CA SER A 37 12.29 -4.57 52.64
C SER A 37 12.48 -3.47 51.60
N SER A 38 13.71 -3.23 51.12
CA SER A 38 14.02 -2.23 50.10
C SER A 38 13.54 -2.60 48.70
N ALA A 39 13.31 -3.89 48.45
CA ALA A 39 12.86 -4.43 47.16
C ALA A 39 11.33 -4.53 47.05
N VAL A 40 10.59 -4.24 48.13
CA VAL A 40 9.13 -4.33 48.18
C VAL A 40 8.50 -2.96 47.93
N VAL A 41 7.54 -2.92 47.01
CA VAL A 41 6.71 -1.74 46.77
C VAL A 41 5.48 -1.81 47.66
N VAL A 42 5.24 -0.78 48.48
CA VAL A 42 4.08 -0.72 49.36
C VAL A 42 2.94 0.02 48.66
N ASP A 43 1.78 -0.63 48.52
CA ASP A 43 0.58 -0.07 47.90
C ASP A 43 -0.65 -0.39 48.75
N SER A 44 -1.06 0.58 49.59
CA SER A 44 -2.17 0.41 50.53
C SER A 44 -3.56 0.40 49.89
N GLU A 45 -3.70 0.84 48.64
CA GLU A 45 -4.98 0.87 47.93
C GLU A 45 -5.27 -0.42 47.16
N ARG A 46 -4.25 -1.28 47.00
CA ARG A 46 -4.37 -2.52 46.26
C ARG A 46 -4.95 -3.63 47.13
N ASP A 47 -6.13 -4.12 46.73
CA ASP A 47 -6.78 -5.27 47.37
C ASP A 47 -6.06 -6.58 47.00
N ILE A 48 -5.21 -7.08 47.92
CA ILE A 48 -4.46 -8.33 47.77
C ILE A 48 -5.04 -9.34 48.76
N PRO A 49 -5.49 -10.53 48.32
CA PRO A 49 -5.98 -11.54 49.25
C PRO A 49 -4.85 -12.00 50.16
N SER A 50 -5.14 -12.08 51.46
CA SER A 50 -4.18 -12.57 52.46
C SER A 50 -4.86 -13.41 53.51
N LEU A 51 -4.14 -14.41 54.02
CA LEU A 51 -4.52 -15.16 55.22
C LEU A 51 -3.73 -14.61 56.40
N GLN A 52 -4.41 -14.31 57.50
CA GLN A 52 -3.77 -13.73 58.69
C GLN A 52 -3.97 -14.63 59.91
N TYR A 53 -2.88 -14.89 60.62
CA TYR A 53 -2.82 -15.70 61.82
C TYR A 53 -2.19 -14.92 62.98
N TRP A 54 -2.65 -15.20 64.19
CA TRP A 54 -2.23 -14.51 65.41
C TRP A 54 -1.45 -15.52 66.27
N ILE A 55 -0.14 -15.28 66.44
CA ILE A 55 0.78 -16.17 67.15
C ILE A 55 1.13 -15.55 68.49
N PHE A 56 0.60 -16.11 69.58
CA PHE A 56 0.73 -15.46 70.90
C PHE A 56 2.14 -15.57 71.51
N LYS A 57 2.65 -14.43 71.99
CA LYS A 57 4.02 -14.29 72.54
C LYS A 57 4.27 -15.08 73.82
N HIS A 58 3.22 -15.49 74.54
CA HIS A 58 3.36 -16.33 75.74
C HIS A 58 3.65 -17.80 75.42
N GLN A 59 3.47 -18.22 74.16
CA GLN A 59 3.69 -19.59 73.69
C GLN A 59 4.86 -19.72 72.71
N PHE A 60 5.14 -18.68 71.93
CA PHE A 60 6.14 -18.71 70.87
C PHE A 60 7.11 -17.54 71.00
N SER A 61 8.41 -17.82 70.88
CA SER A 61 9.45 -16.82 70.63
C SER A 61 9.36 -16.26 69.21
N ALA A 62 10.05 -15.15 68.92
CA ALA A 62 10.06 -14.55 67.58
C ALA A 62 10.56 -15.54 66.50
N GLN A 63 11.57 -16.37 66.81
CA GLN A 63 12.09 -17.38 65.88
C GLN A 63 11.10 -18.52 65.67
N GLU A 64 10.40 -18.97 66.71
CA GLU A 64 9.38 -20.01 66.60
C GLU A 64 8.14 -19.51 65.86
N ALA A 65 7.76 -18.25 66.05
CA ALA A 65 6.67 -17.61 65.29
C ALA A 65 7.01 -17.52 63.79
N GLN A 66 8.26 -17.21 63.46
CA GLN A 66 8.75 -17.22 62.09
C GLN A 66 8.69 -18.62 61.48
N LEU A 67 9.25 -19.64 62.15
CA LEU A 67 9.21 -21.02 61.69
C LEU A 67 7.77 -21.53 61.51
N TRP A 68 6.88 -21.17 62.41
CA TRP A 68 5.46 -21.54 62.32
C TRP A 68 4.81 -20.92 61.07
N CYS A 69 5.06 -19.64 60.82
CA CYS A 69 4.51 -18.94 59.66
C CYS A 69 5.03 -19.51 58.34
N LEU A 70 6.34 -19.80 58.26
CA LEU A 70 6.94 -20.45 57.08
C LEU A 70 6.37 -21.85 56.85
N LYS A 71 6.22 -22.65 57.91
CA LYS A 71 5.63 -23.99 57.80
C LYS A 71 4.18 -23.93 57.32
N ARG A 72 3.42 -22.94 57.79
CA ARG A 72 2.04 -22.74 57.31
C ARG A 72 2.00 -22.35 55.84
N CYS A 73 2.91 -21.49 55.37
CA CYS A 73 3.04 -21.15 53.95
C CYS A 73 3.47 -22.34 53.08
N GLU A 74 4.23 -23.29 53.62
CA GLU A 74 4.57 -24.51 52.91
C GLU A 74 3.33 -25.40 52.68
N GLU A 75 2.46 -25.50 53.69
CA GLU A 75 1.20 -26.29 53.64
C GLU A 75 0.08 -25.64 52.82
N GLU A 76 0.08 -24.31 52.72
CA GLU A 76 -0.91 -23.57 51.93
C GLU A 76 -0.46 -23.47 50.46
N GLU A 77 -1.24 -24.08 49.56
CA GLU A 77 -0.93 -24.21 48.13
C GLU A 77 -0.69 -22.85 47.44
N LEU A 78 -1.49 -21.85 47.79
CA LEU A 78 -1.46 -20.52 47.17
C LEU A 78 -0.53 -19.54 47.89
N CYS A 79 0.25 -19.98 48.88
CA CYS A 79 1.17 -19.10 49.59
C CYS A 79 2.51 -18.98 48.89
N HIS A 80 2.92 -17.75 48.59
CA HIS A 80 4.23 -17.44 48.03
C HIS A 80 5.05 -16.48 48.91
N VAL A 81 4.40 -15.57 49.64
CA VAL A 81 5.06 -14.65 50.56
C VAL A 81 4.51 -14.84 51.96
N ALA A 82 5.39 -15.06 52.93
CA ALA A 82 5.06 -15.12 54.35
C ALA A 82 5.73 -13.96 55.08
N ASP A 83 4.95 -13.10 55.72
CA ASP A 83 5.43 -11.96 56.49
C ASP A 83 4.99 -12.06 57.95
N VAL A 84 5.97 -11.96 58.84
CA VAL A 84 5.76 -12.00 60.29
C VAL A 84 6.01 -10.61 60.85
N ARG A 85 5.01 -10.08 61.53
CA ARG A 85 4.98 -8.71 62.02
C ARG A 85 4.86 -8.68 63.54
N ASP A 86 5.74 -7.90 64.16
CA ASP A 86 5.65 -7.58 65.58
C ASP A 86 5.02 -6.18 65.78
N GLU A 87 3.69 -6.12 65.74
CA GLU A 87 2.91 -4.88 65.90
C GLU A 87 2.21 -4.79 67.28
N SER A 88 2.19 -5.87 68.05
CA SER A 88 1.39 -5.99 69.28
C SER A 88 2.22 -6.47 70.46
N SER A 89 1.86 -6.02 71.67
CA SER A 89 2.47 -6.49 72.91
C SER A 89 2.09 -7.93 73.27
N VAL A 90 1.10 -8.52 72.60
CA VAL A 90 0.48 -9.81 73.00
C VAL A 90 0.71 -10.93 71.98
N TYR A 91 0.86 -10.63 70.70
CA TYR A 91 1.00 -11.63 69.62
C TYR A 91 1.88 -11.09 68.48
N PHE A 92 2.40 -12.00 67.66
CA PHE A 92 2.91 -11.74 66.32
C PHE A 92 1.81 -11.97 65.29
N THR A 93 1.79 -11.20 64.21
CA THR A 93 0.87 -11.40 63.09
C THR A 93 1.61 -12.11 61.96
N CYS A 94 1.16 -13.29 61.56
CA CYS A 94 1.64 -14.00 60.37
C CYS A 94 0.67 -13.76 59.22
N ALA A 95 1.12 -13.07 58.18
CA ALA A 95 0.34 -12.82 56.98
C ALA A 95 0.92 -13.62 55.80
N LEU A 96 0.06 -14.39 55.16
CA LEU A 96 0.38 -15.19 53.98
C LEU A 96 -0.26 -14.54 52.75
N TYR A 97 0.55 -14.29 51.72
CA TYR A 97 0.13 -13.70 50.45
C TYR A 97 0.45 -14.63 49.29
N PRO A 98 -0.32 -14.57 48.18
CA PRO A 98 0.05 -15.22 46.93
C PRO A 98 1.25 -14.53 46.29
N ASP A 99 1.67 -14.99 45.11
CA ASP A 99 2.69 -14.29 44.35
C ASP A 99 2.17 -12.91 43.92
N THR A 100 2.76 -11.88 44.51
CA THR A 100 2.40 -10.46 44.38
C THR A 100 3.39 -9.68 43.53
N GLN A 101 4.33 -10.38 42.87
CA GLN A 101 5.30 -9.73 42.00
C GLN A 101 4.59 -9.00 40.85
N VAL A 102 5.00 -7.75 40.63
CA VAL A 102 4.63 -7.01 39.43
C VAL A 102 5.89 -6.70 38.64
N CYS A 103 5.97 -7.32 37.47
CA CYS A 103 6.86 -6.89 36.41
C CYS A 103 6.08 -5.88 35.56
N GLY A 104 6.69 -4.75 35.19
CA GLY A 104 6.01 -3.72 34.40
C GLY A 104 5.38 -4.25 33.10
N ALA A 105 4.44 -3.47 32.54
CA ALA A 105 3.92 -3.68 31.19
C ALA A 105 4.97 -3.27 30.11
N TYR A 106 4.78 -3.74 28.87
CA TYR A 106 5.62 -3.49 27.68
C TYR A 106 6.14 -2.04 27.52
N ASP A 107 5.36 -1.06 27.97
CA ASP A 107 5.69 0.37 27.87
C ASP A 107 6.83 0.80 28.82
N LYS A 108 7.25 -0.06 29.75
CA LYS A 108 8.43 0.09 30.60
C LYS A 108 9.52 -0.87 30.11
N PRO A 109 10.81 -0.49 30.17
CA PRO A 109 11.88 -1.37 29.73
C PRO A 109 11.78 -2.71 30.46
N LEU A 110 11.82 -3.83 29.71
CA LEU A 110 11.95 -5.22 30.18
C LEU A 110 13.04 -5.44 31.25
N ARG A 111 13.87 -4.42 31.46
CA ARG A 111 15.00 -4.34 32.38
C ARG A 111 14.63 -3.99 33.81
N GLN A 112 13.44 -3.45 34.10
CA GLN A 112 13.04 -3.16 35.48
C GLN A 112 12.81 -4.47 36.24
N ALA A 113 13.40 -4.61 37.43
CA ALA A 113 13.24 -5.80 38.25
C ALA A 113 11.77 -5.97 38.69
N CYS A 114 11.26 -7.20 38.63
CA CYS A 114 9.96 -7.54 39.19
C CYS A 114 10.02 -7.32 40.70
N SER A 115 9.17 -6.44 41.22
CA SER A 115 9.15 -6.09 42.65
C SER A 115 7.88 -6.66 43.28
N PRO A 116 7.96 -7.35 44.43
CA PRO A 116 6.79 -7.74 45.19
C PRO A 116 6.01 -6.51 45.64
N VAL A 117 4.69 -6.54 45.50
CA VAL A 117 3.82 -5.47 45.97
C VAL A 117 3.05 -5.96 47.20
N LEU A 118 3.24 -5.30 48.35
CA LEU A 118 2.53 -5.63 49.58
C LEU A 118 1.69 -4.44 50.04
N PRO A 119 0.55 -4.68 50.74
CA PRO A 119 -0.30 -3.59 51.22
C PRO A 119 0.35 -2.75 52.32
N GLN A 120 1.36 -3.30 52.98
CA GLN A 120 2.07 -2.71 54.11
C GLN A 120 3.56 -3.05 54.02
N GLN A 121 4.41 -2.29 54.72
CA GLN A 121 5.84 -2.52 54.73
C GLN A 121 6.19 -3.81 55.49
N PRO A 122 6.95 -4.74 54.90
CA PRO A 122 7.26 -6.01 55.53
C PRO A 122 8.22 -5.86 56.70
N HIS A 123 8.07 -6.68 57.74
CA HIS A 123 9.01 -6.74 58.87
C HIS A 123 10.01 -7.88 58.70
N THR A 124 9.51 -9.12 58.65
CA THR A 124 10.33 -10.33 58.45
C THR A 124 9.70 -11.20 57.36
N ALA A 125 9.72 -10.67 56.13
CA ALA A 125 9.13 -11.33 54.98
C ALA A 125 10.07 -12.36 54.32
N HIS A 126 9.49 -13.45 53.85
CA HIS A 126 10.16 -14.52 53.14
C HIS A 126 9.35 -14.93 51.92
N THR A 127 10.02 -15.21 50.81
CA THR A 127 9.43 -15.73 49.58
C THR A 127 9.71 -17.23 49.46
N LYS A 128 8.68 -18.02 49.14
CA LYS A 128 8.79 -19.45 48.89
C LYS A 128 9.60 -19.68 47.61
N LYS A 129 10.61 -20.55 47.66
CA LYS A 129 11.33 -20.98 46.45
C LYS A 129 10.38 -21.81 45.58
N VAL A 130 10.42 -21.55 44.28
CA VAL A 130 9.67 -22.36 43.31
C VAL A 130 10.38 -23.71 43.16
N ASP A 131 9.68 -24.80 43.43
CA ASP A 131 10.19 -26.14 43.14
C ASP A 131 10.00 -26.41 41.65
N LEU A 132 11.11 -26.66 40.94
CA LEU A 132 11.11 -26.91 39.49
C LEU A 132 11.52 -28.36 39.18
N THR A 133 11.40 -29.24 40.16
CA THR A 133 11.62 -30.68 40.01
C THR A 133 10.38 -31.34 39.40
N GLY A 134 10.56 -32.40 38.61
CA GLY A 134 9.43 -33.14 38.00
C GLY A 134 9.29 -33.00 36.47
N SER A 135 8.13 -33.40 35.96
CA SER A 135 7.77 -33.32 34.53
C SER A 135 7.04 -32.01 34.21
N VAL A 136 7.04 -31.62 32.94
CA VAL A 136 6.19 -30.53 32.45
C VAL A 136 4.75 -31.05 32.40
N GLU A 137 3.79 -30.27 32.88
CA GLU A 137 2.39 -30.66 33.01
C GLU A 137 1.53 -30.19 31.82
N SER A 138 1.97 -29.14 31.13
CA SER A 138 1.22 -28.50 30.05
C SER A 138 1.92 -28.61 28.70
N PHE A 139 1.14 -28.75 27.62
CA PHE A 139 1.69 -28.67 26.26
C PHE A 139 1.63 -27.22 25.75
N TYR A 140 2.79 -26.57 25.69
CA TYR A 140 2.93 -25.17 25.30
C TYR A 140 2.96 -25.02 23.77
N SER A 141 2.01 -24.28 23.21
CA SER A 141 1.90 -24.08 21.76
C SER A 141 2.52 -22.75 21.34
N ARG A 142 3.43 -22.78 20.35
CA ARG A 142 4.07 -21.55 19.86
C ARG A 142 3.06 -20.67 19.16
N VAL A 143 2.98 -19.43 19.60
CA VAL A 143 2.09 -18.40 19.07
C VAL A 143 2.65 -17.90 17.72
N PRO A 144 1.86 -17.86 16.64
CA PRO A 144 2.36 -17.53 15.30
C PRO A 144 2.45 -16.01 15.07
N PHE A 145 3.00 -15.25 16.01
CA PHE A 145 3.13 -13.79 15.94
C PHE A 145 4.52 -13.33 16.34
N LYS A 146 5.04 -12.34 15.61
CA LYS A 146 6.37 -11.77 15.88
C LYS A 146 6.37 -10.75 17.00
N LYS A 147 5.30 -9.96 17.13
CA LYS A 147 5.29 -8.76 17.96
C LYS A 147 4.08 -8.72 18.88
N MET A 148 4.36 -8.46 20.16
CA MET A 148 3.39 -8.28 21.22
C MET A 148 3.32 -6.78 21.56
N VAL A 149 2.19 -6.13 21.25
CA VAL A 149 2.01 -4.67 21.41
C VAL A 149 1.65 -4.30 22.83
N SER A 150 0.95 -5.19 23.53
CA SER A 150 0.52 -5.01 24.91
C SER A 150 0.46 -6.39 25.55
N TYR A 151 1.28 -6.64 26.57
CA TYR A 151 1.28 -7.90 27.32
C TYR A 151 1.67 -7.65 28.76
N SER A 152 1.37 -8.62 29.64
CA SER A 152 1.66 -8.54 31.08
C SER A 152 2.63 -9.64 31.47
N VAL A 153 3.83 -9.24 31.93
CA VAL A 153 4.82 -10.16 32.49
C VAL A 153 4.52 -10.38 33.97
N ARG A 154 4.64 -11.62 34.42
CA ARG A 154 4.40 -12.05 35.79
C ARG A 154 5.69 -12.34 36.53
N SER A 155 6.63 -13.03 35.89
CA SER A 155 7.99 -13.21 36.40
C SER A 155 9.02 -13.13 35.28
N ARG A 156 10.27 -12.81 35.63
CA ARG A 156 11.41 -12.75 34.71
C ARG A 156 12.61 -13.46 35.33
N VAL A 157 13.22 -14.35 34.56
CA VAL A 157 14.42 -15.10 34.98
C VAL A 157 15.45 -15.09 33.86
N ASN A 158 16.71 -14.79 34.20
CA ASN A 158 17.83 -14.94 33.29
C ASN A 158 18.30 -16.40 33.30
N LEU A 159 18.30 -17.05 32.13
CA LEU A 159 18.68 -18.45 31.95
C LEU A 159 19.92 -18.61 31.08
N SER A 160 20.70 -17.53 30.87
CA SER A 160 21.90 -17.52 30.01
C SER A 160 23.00 -18.46 30.48
N ALA A 161 23.02 -18.81 31.78
CA ALA A 161 23.97 -19.76 32.34
C ALA A 161 23.65 -21.23 32.02
N LYS A 162 22.47 -21.52 31.44
CA LYS A 162 21.98 -22.88 31.18
C LYS A 162 21.99 -23.20 29.68
N PRO A 163 22.11 -24.49 29.30
CA PRO A 163 21.83 -24.93 27.94
C PRO A 163 20.42 -24.55 27.51
N ILE A 164 20.23 -24.23 26.23
CA ILE A 164 18.94 -23.75 25.68
C ILE A 164 17.79 -24.73 25.97
N THR A 165 18.03 -26.04 25.81
CA THR A 165 17.00 -27.07 26.04
C THR A 165 16.59 -27.19 27.50
N GLU A 166 17.56 -27.13 28.42
CA GLU A 166 17.29 -27.16 29.86
C GLU A 166 16.61 -25.87 30.31
N GLY A 167 17.07 -24.72 29.82
CA GLY A 167 16.46 -23.42 30.12
C GLY A 167 15.03 -23.32 29.60
N PHE A 168 14.74 -23.85 28.40
CA PHE A 168 13.38 -23.89 27.87
C PHE A 168 12.46 -24.74 28.75
N ARG A 169 12.89 -25.96 29.12
CA ARG A 169 12.13 -26.85 30.00
C ARG A 169 11.92 -26.27 31.40
N GLU A 170 12.92 -25.57 31.93
CA GLU A 170 12.76 -24.83 33.19
C GLU A 170 11.72 -23.72 33.06
N CYS A 171 11.66 -23.04 31.92
CA CYS A 171 10.66 -22.01 31.67
C CYS A 171 9.23 -22.57 31.63
N GLU A 172 9.03 -23.74 30.99
CA GLU A 172 7.75 -24.45 30.98
C GLU A 172 7.29 -24.78 32.40
N ARG A 173 8.16 -25.41 33.21
CA ARG A 173 7.84 -25.77 34.60
C ARG A 173 7.50 -24.54 35.46
N ARG A 174 8.20 -23.43 35.27
CA ARG A 174 7.90 -22.18 36.00
C ARG A 174 6.48 -21.68 35.75
N CYS A 175 5.92 -21.92 34.57
CA CYS A 175 4.55 -21.55 34.24
C CYS A 175 3.53 -22.60 34.69
N ASP A 176 3.93 -23.87 34.83
CA ASP A 176 3.08 -24.91 35.43
C ASP A 176 2.85 -24.66 36.92
N GLU A 177 3.91 -24.29 37.65
CA GLU A 177 3.85 -23.95 39.09
C GLU A 177 3.11 -22.65 39.41
N ASP A 178 2.88 -21.80 38.40
CA ASP A 178 2.22 -20.51 38.58
C ASP A 178 0.76 -20.58 38.10
N PRO A 179 -0.23 -20.60 39.01
CA PRO A 179 -1.64 -20.80 38.66
C PRO A 179 -2.21 -19.69 37.78
N CYS A 180 -1.57 -18.52 37.72
CA CYS A 180 -2.00 -17.39 36.89
C CYS A 180 -1.20 -17.26 35.60
N CYS A 181 -0.23 -18.15 35.36
CA CYS A 181 0.53 -18.14 34.13
C CYS A 181 -0.35 -18.62 32.97
N ARG A 182 -0.45 -17.79 31.94
CA ARG A 182 -1.19 -18.08 30.70
C ARG A 182 -0.26 -18.59 29.59
N GLY A 183 1.05 -18.41 29.77
CA GLY A 183 2.07 -18.90 28.86
C GLY A 183 3.44 -18.28 29.14
N ILE A 184 4.40 -18.59 28.27
CA ILE A 184 5.80 -18.21 28.45
C ILE A 184 6.33 -17.43 27.24
N GLY A 185 7.22 -16.47 27.50
CA GLY A 185 8.12 -15.88 26.53
C GLY A 185 9.53 -16.40 26.76
N TYR A 186 10.00 -17.27 25.87
CA TYR A 186 11.40 -17.71 25.88
C TYR A 186 12.17 -16.95 24.81
N VAL A 187 12.90 -15.93 25.22
CA VAL A 187 13.32 -14.86 24.31
C VAL A 187 14.73 -14.36 24.58
N ARG A 188 15.35 -13.73 23.59
CA ARG A 188 16.69 -13.13 23.73
C ARG A 188 16.60 -11.60 23.70
N ASP A 189 17.15 -10.92 24.71
CA ASP A 189 17.23 -9.46 24.76
C ASP A 189 18.48 -8.98 24.03
N THR A 190 18.33 -8.52 22.79
CA THR A 190 19.44 -8.10 21.92
C THR A 190 20.09 -6.78 22.33
N GLN A 191 19.48 -6.03 23.25
CA GLN A 191 20.05 -4.78 23.74
C GLN A 191 20.88 -4.94 25.02
N SER A 192 20.93 -6.13 25.60
CA SER A 192 21.79 -6.44 26.74
C SER A 192 23.22 -6.70 26.26
N PRO A 193 24.28 -6.32 27.02
CA PRO A 193 25.68 -6.44 26.57
C PRO A 193 26.12 -7.85 26.19
N GLY A 194 25.41 -8.88 26.67
CA GLY A 194 25.68 -10.30 26.41
C GLY A 194 24.55 -11.05 25.70
N SER A 195 23.51 -10.35 25.21
CA SER A 195 22.32 -10.96 24.61
C SER A 195 21.66 -12.03 25.50
N ASP A 196 21.27 -11.60 26.71
CA ASP A 196 20.69 -12.45 27.76
C ASP A 196 19.48 -13.26 27.25
N LEU A 197 19.49 -14.54 27.58
CA LEU A 197 18.38 -15.46 27.39
C LEU A 197 17.43 -15.36 28.58
N LEU A 198 16.19 -14.98 28.31
CA LEU A 198 15.18 -14.68 29.32
C LEU A 198 14.00 -15.64 29.22
N CYS A 199 13.55 -16.12 30.38
CA CYS A 199 12.24 -16.71 30.55
C CYS A 199 11.30 -15.68 31.18
N LEU A 200 10.19 -15.40 30.50
CA LEU A 200 9.13 -14.51 30.95
C LEU A 200 7.87 -15.34 31.17
N THR A 201 7.39 -15.48 32.41
CA THR A 201 6.03 -16.02 32.61
C THR A 201 5.03 -14.89 32.35
N LEU A 202 3.96 -15.19 31.63
CA LEU A 202 2.99 -14.19 31.20
C LEU A 202 1.67 -14.34 31.96
N ASN A 203 1.19 -13.22 32.50
CA ASN A 203 -0.17 -13.11 33.00
C ASN A 203 -1.15 -12.84 31.86
N SER A 204 -0.73 -12.21 30.76
CA SER A 204 -1.56 -11.98 29.58
C SER A 204 -0.71 -11.80 28.33
N PHE A 205 -1.18 -12.36 27.22
CA PHE A 205 -0.64 -12.11 25.88
C PHE A 205 -1.12 -10.77 25.30
N GLY A 206 -2.22 -10.21 25.82
CA GLY A 206 -2.83 -8.97 25.33
C GLY A 206 -2.95 -8.90 23.80
N ILE A 207 -2.27 -7.95 23.16
CA ILE A 207 -2.39 -7.67 21.71
C ILE A 207 -1.18 -8.23 20.96
N GLN A 208 -1.45 -9.11 19.99
CA GLN A 208 -0.48 -9.85 19.20
C GLN A 208 -0.64 -9.44 17.72
N THR A 209 0.47 -9.12 17.06
CA THR A 209 0.50 -8.58 15.70
C THR A 209 1.63 -9.23 14.90
N CYS A 210 1.63 -8.99 13.58
CA CYS A 210 2.69 -9.43 12.69
C CYS A 210 2.81 -10.97 12.62
N GLY A 211 1.81 -11.61 12.04
CA GLY A 211 1.74 -13.07 11.90
C GLY A 211 2.97 -13.69 11.22
N GLU A 212 3.39 -14.86 11.72
CA GLU A 212 4.42 -15.74 11.16
C GLU A 212 3.77 -16.82 10.30
N GLY A 213 4.33 -17.10 9.12
CA GLY A 213 3.85 -18.15 8.21
C GLY A 213 2.74 -17.72 7.24
N GLU A 214 2.04 -16.63 7.51
CA GLU A 214 1.04 -16.07 6.59
C GLU A 214 1.69 -15.10 5.58
N ARG A 215 1.64 -15.45 4.28
CA ARG A 215 2.14 -14.60 3.19
C ARG A 215 1.15 -13.47 2.91
N THR A 216 1.33 -12.34 3.58
CA THR A 216 0.62 -11.10 3.28
C THR A 216 1.48 -10.14 2.46
N THR A 217 0.85 -9.47 1.49
CA THR A 217 1.43 -8.40 0.67
C THR A 217 1.11 -6.99 1.19
N TRP A 218 0.26 -6.87 2.21
CA TRP A 218 -0.21 -5.59 2.76
C TRP A 218 -0.26 -5.64 4.28
N ARG A 219 0.35 -4.66 4.96
CA ARG A 219 0.36 -4.58 6.43
C ARG A 219 0.06 -3.16 6.88
N VAL A 220 -0.73 -3.07 7.94
CA VAL A 220 -1.06 -1.83 8.64
C VAL A 220 -0.18 -1.69 9.88
N GLN A 221 0.12 -2.82 10.54
CA GLN A 221 0.89 -2.83 11.77
C GLN A 221 2.40 -2.72 11.49
N ASP A 222 3.10 -1.95 12.34
CA ASP A 222 4.55 -1.86 12.29
C ASP A 222 5.19 -3.17 12.76
N CYS A 223 5.77 -3.91 11.81
CA CYS A 223 6.45 -5.18 12.03
C CYS A 223 7.97 -5.07 12.05
N THR A 224 8.52 -3.87 12.32
CA THR A 224 9.94 -3.72 12.59
C THR A 224 10.38 -4.66 13.74
N PRO A 225 11.59 -5.22 13.69
CA PRO A 225 12.09 -6.14 14.70
C PRO A 225 11.97 -5.52 16.10
N SER A 226 11.34 -6.25 17.02
CA SER A 226 11.26 -5.81 18.40
C SER A 226 12.64 -5.79 19.05
N LYS A 227 12.77 -5.16 20.22
CA LYS A 227 14.00 -5.20 21.03
C LYS A 227 14.35 -6.61 21.54
N VAL A 228 13.47 -7.57 21.30
CA VAL A 228 13.55 -8.95 21.72
C VAL A 228 13.51 -9.86 20.48
N GLU A 229 14.43 -10.81 20.41
CA GLU A 229 14.50 -11.79 19.33
C GLU A 229 13.67 -13.03 19.66
N THR A 230 12.77 -13.37 18.74
CA THR A 230 11.80 -14.48 18.85
C THR A 230 11.75 -15.40 17.63
N GLY A 231 12.51 -15.09 16.58
CA GLY A 231 12.41 -15.76 15.28
C GLY A 231 13.18 -17.08 15.16
N VAL A 232 14.15 -17.34 16.04
CA VAL A 232 15.01 -18.54 15.97
C VAL A 232 14.47 -19.60 16.93
N TYR A 233 14.07 -20.78 16.45
CA TYR A 233 13.63 -21.87 17.32
C TYR A 233 14.73 -22.31 18.31
N PRO A 234 14.46 -22.50 19.62
CA PRO A 234 13.16 -22.52 20.32
C PRO A 234 12.76 -21.17 20.95
N LEU A 235 13.28 -20.04 20.50
CA LEU A 235 12.81 -18.73 20.94
C LEU A 235 11.40 -18.48 20.42
N GLY A 236 10.60 -17.79 21.23
CA GLY A 236 9.23 -17.45 20.88
C GLY A 236 8.33 -17.22 22.08
N TRP A 237 7.07 -16.95 21.75
CA TRP A 237 5.97 -16.86 22.69
C TRP A 237 5.18 -18.16 22.62
N TYR A 238 4.89 -18.76 23.77
CA TYR A 238 4.23 -20.06 23.87
C TYR A 238 3.05 -19.99 24.82
N GLU A 239 1.88 -20.33 24.31
CA GLU A 239 0.61 -20.28 25.03
C GLU A 239 0.34 -21.61 25.77
N LYS A 240 -0.09 -21.50 27.02
CA LYS A 240 -0.63 -22.62 27.81
C LYS A 240 -2.07 -22.88 27.36
N PRO A 241 -2.54 -24.14 27.30
CA PRO A 241 -3.92 -24.45 26.92
C PRO A 241 -4.94 -23.63 27.71
N VAL A 242 -5.86 -22.96 27.00
CA VAL A 242 -6.82 -21.99 27.58
C VAL A 242 -7.74 -22.63 28.63
N ASN A 243 -8.03 -23.92 28.50
CA ASN A 243 -8.82 -24.68 29.46
C ASN A 243 -8.12 -24.86 30.82
N GLN A 244 -6.81 -24.65 30.90
CA GLN A 244 -6.02 -24.69 32.13
C GLN A 244 -5.82 -23.31 32.76
N TRP A 245 -6.39 -22.24 32.20
CA TRP A 245 -6.26 -20.90 32.76
C TRP A 245 -7.17 -20.71 33.97
N THR A 246 -6.59 -20.26 35.08
CA THR A 246 -7.35 -19.93 36.29
C THR A 246 -8.20 -18.67 36.07
N LYS A 247 -9.49 -18.76 36.45
CA LYS A 247 -10.47 -17.65 36.29
C LYS A 247 -10.67 -16.80 37.55
N SER A 248 -9.89 -17.01 38.61
CA SER A 248 -10.07 -16.30 39.88
C SER A 248 -9.43 -14.90 39.84
N PRO A 249 -10.22 -13.81 39.73
CA PRO A 249 -9.68 -12.45 39.60
C PRO A 249 -9.06 -11.95 40.91
N ARG A 250 -9.38 -12.61 42.02
CA ARG A 250 -8.79 -12.31 43.34
C ARG A 250 -7.36 -12.84 43.44
N LEU A 251 -7.06 -13.96 42.78
CA LEU A 251 -5.73 -14.59 42.81
C LEU A 251 -4.82 -14.03 41.72
N CYS A 252 -5.36 -13.77 40.54
CA CYS A 252 -4.61 -13.32 39.38
C CYS A 252 -4.90 -11.84 39.09
N PRO A 253 -3.88 -10.95 39.07
CA PRO A 253 -4.08 -9.54 38.75
C PRO A 253 -4.78 -9.38 37.38
N SER A 254 -5.87 -8.61 37.33
CA SER A 254 -6.54 -8.33 36.06
C SER A 254 -5.66 -7.46 35.16
N PHE A 255 -5.45 -7.87 33.91
CA PHE A 255 -4.87 -7.03 32.88
C PHE A 255 -6.01 -6.45 32.02
N LYS A 256 -5.97 -5.15 31.72
CA LYS A 256 -7.02 -4.49 30.93
C LYS A 256 -6.52 -4.22 29.52
N LEU A 257 -7.41 -4.37 28.54
CA LEU A 257 -7.13 -3.95 27.17
C LEU A 257 -6.82 -2.46 27.14
N ARG A 258 -5.66 -2.12 26.55
CA ARG A 258 -5.20 -0.75 26.35
C ARG A 258 -6.28 0.06 25.63
N VAL A 259 -6.48 1.30 26.08
CA VAL A 259 -7.42 2.22 25.42
C VAL A 259 -6.91 2.49 23.99
N PRO A 260 -7.78 2.45 22.96
CA PRO A 260 -7.39 2.74 21.59
C PRO A 260 -6.83 4.17 21.47
N SER A 261 -6.00 4.42 20.44
CA SER A 261 -5.41 5.74 20.21
C SER A 261 -6.43 6.76 19.67
N LYS A 262 -7.44 6.27 18.94
CA LYS A 262 -8.54 7.06 18.36
C LYS A 262 -9.89 6.59 18.92
N ASN A 263 -10.79 7.53 19.13
CA ASN A 263 -12.17 7.21 19.48
C ASN A 263 -12.95 6.89 18.20
N VAL A 264 -13.39 5.64 18.07
CA VAL A 264 -14.16 5.17 16.92
C VAL A 264 -15.61 5.61 17.05
N SER A 265 -16.17 6.16 15.96
CA SER A 265 -17.60 6.40 15.84
C SER A 265 -18.24 5.30 15.00
N LEU A 266 -19.06 4.44 15.60
CA LEU A 266 -19.79 3.39 14.84
C LEU A 266 -20.67 3.96 13.72
N SER A 267 -21.03 5.24 13.77
CA SER A 267 -21.78 5.89 12.70
C SER A 267 -20.99 6.00 11.39
N GLU A 268 -19.66 5.96 11.44
CA GLU A 268 -18.74 5.96 10.29
C GLU A 268 -18.54 4.57 9.72
N TRP A 269 -19.09 3.52 10.34
CA TRP A 269 -18.94 2.14 9.92
C TRP A 269 -20.27 1.53 9.49
N ARG A 270 -20.25 0.67 8.47
CA ARG A 270 -21.38 -0.11 7.98
C ARG A 270 -21.14 -1.58 8.31
N LEU A 271 -22.01 -2.15 9.14
CA LEU A 271 -22.04 -3.60 9.36
C LEU A 271 -22.57 -4.29 8.09
N LEU A 272 -21.83 -5.27 7.60
CA LEU A 272 -22.19 -6.06 6.43
C LEU A 272 -22.80 -7.40 6.85
N ASP A 273 -23.76 -7.85 6.05
CA ASP A 273 -24.30 -9.21 6.16
C ASP A 273 -23.36 -10.21 5.47
N VAL A 274 -23.31 -11.45 5.97
CA VAL A 274 -22.48 -12.53 5.44
C VAL A 274 -22.77 -12.78 3.96
N SER A 275 -24.04 -12.60 3.54
CA SER A 275 -24.48 -12.73 2.14
C SER A 275 -23.81 -11.75 1.17
N SER A 276 -23.32 -10.61 1.66
CA SER A 276 -22.63 -9.58 0.87
C SER A 276 -21.11 -9.80 0.74
N THR A 277 -20.63 -10.94 1.23
CA THR A 277 -19.20 -11.27 1.25
C THR A 277 -18.89 -12.59 0.53
N LEU A 278 -17.69 -12.69 -0.01
CA LEU A 278 -17.13 -13.90 -0.63
C LEU A 278 -15.87 -14.30 0.13
N VAL A 279 -15.81 -15.54 0.60
CA VAL A 279 -14.63 -16.07 1.30
C VAL A 279 -13.68 -16.71 0.30
N ASP A 280 -12.48 -16.15 0.16
CA ASP A 280 -11.41 -16.66 -0.70
C ASP A 280 -10.08 -16.74 0.08
N PRO A 281 -9.64 -17.94 0.47
CA PRO A 281 -8.38 -18.16 1.19
C PRO A 281 -7.12 -17.77 0.41
N SER A 282 -7.20 -17.48 -0.89
CA SER A 282 -6.07 -17.05 -1.72
C SER A 282 -5.77 -15.55 -1.58
N VAL A 283 -6.68 -14.75 -1.00
CA VAL A 283 -6.46 -13.32 -0.75
C VAL A 283 -5.22 -13.11 0.10
N SER A 284 -4.24 -12.39 -0.46
CA SER A 284 -2.95 -12.10 0.18
C SER A 284 -2.86 -10.68 0.77
N THR A 285 -3.82 -9.81 0.49
CA THR A 285 -3.85 -8.43 0.97
C THR A 285 -4.67 -8.33 2.26
N PHE A 286 -4.05 -8.60 3.40
CA PHE A 286 -4.71 -8.57 4.71
C PHE A 286 -3.69 -8.41 5.83
N ASP A 287 -4.13 -7.93 6.99
CA ASP A 287 -3.32 -7.90 8.21
C ASP A 287 -4.11 -8.49 9.39
N ILE A 288 -3.43 -9.11 10.34
CA ILE A 288 -4.09 -9.84 11.44
C ILE A 288 -3.60 -9.30 12.78
N ILE A 289 -4.58 -9.06 13.64
CA ILE A 289 -4.39 -8.72 15.04
C ILE A 289 -5.14 -9.74 15.90
N HIS A 290 -4.44 -10.36 16.85
CA HIS A 290 -5.05 -11.21 17.87
C HIS A 290 -5.09 -10.49 19.20
N ILE A 291 -6.27 -10.47 19.81
CA ILE A 291 -6.46 -9.91 21.14
C ILE A 291 -6.81 -11.08 22.07
N SER A 292 -5.92 -11.36 23.02
CA SER A 292 -6.02 -12.52 23.88
C SER A 292 -7.33 -12.54 24.67
N LYS A 293 -7.89 -13.74 24.82
CA LYS A 293 -9.24 -13.95 25.35
C LYS A 293 -9.46 -13.35 26.73
N ASP A 294 -8.41 -13.28 27.55
CA ASP A 294 -8.48 -12.74 28.90
C ASP A 294 -8.72 -11.23 28.98
N VAL A 295 -8.38 -10.50 27.92
CA VAL A 295 -8.66 -9.06 27.82
C VAL A 295 -9.77 -8.74 26.82
N ALA A 296 -10.28 -9.75 26.12
CA ALA A 296 -11.27 -9.64 25.06
C ALA A 296 -12.64 -10.23 25.43
N GLU A 297 -12.97 -10.32 26.73
CA GLU A 297 -14.27 -10.82 27.20
C GLU A 297 -15.43 -9.94 26.69
N ASP A 298 -15.22 -8.63 26.68
CA ASP A 298 -16.15 -7.65 26.10
C ASP A 298 -15.90 -7.51 24.59
N LEU A 299 -16.80 -8.09 23.79
CA LEU A 299 -16.67 -8.07 22.33
C LEU A 299 -16.86 -6.68 21.74
N ASP A 300 -17.69 -5.82 22.35
CA ASP A 300 -17.94 -4.47 21.84
C ASP A 300 -16.69 -3.61 22.00
N ARG A 301 -16.07 -3.66 23.18
CA ARG A 301 -14.81 -2.97 23.43
C ARG A 301 -13.67 -3.50 22.54
N THR A 302 -13.65 -4.81 22.30
CA THR A 302 -12.65 -5.44 21.43
C THR A 302 -12.85 -5.07 19.97
N ARG A 303 -14.10 -5.05 19.50
CA ARG A 303 -14.48 -4.55 18.18
C ARG A 303 -14.00 -3.11 18.01
N ASP A 304 -14.33 -2.22 18.94
CA ASP A 304 -13.98 -0.80 18.85
C ASP A 304 -12.46 -0.60 18.79
N TRP A 305 -11.69 -1.43 19.52
CA TRP A 305 -10.24 -1.45 19.41
C TRP A 305 -9.78 -1.86 18.00
N CYS A 306 -10.37 -2.92 17.41
CA CYS A 306 -10.00 -3.37 16.07
C CYS A 306 -10.37 -2.37 14.97
N LEU A 307 -11.50 -1.66 15.12
CA LEU A 307 -11.88 -0.57 14.23
C LEU A 307 -10.89 0.60 14.34
N SER A 308 -10.47 0.97 15.55
CA SER A 308 -9.47 2.03 15.76
C SER A 308 -8.15 1.70 15.11
N ALA A 309 -7.71 0.43 15.14
CA ALA A 309 -6.48 -0.01 14.49
C ALA A 309 -6.56 0.15 12.96
N CYS A 310 -7.74 0.05 12.37
CA CYS A 310 -7.97 0.33 10.95
C CYS A 310 -7.94 1.84 10.66
N GLU A 311 -8.55 2.67 11.51
CA GLU A 311 -8.54 4.14 11.35
C GLU A 311 -7.15 4.77 11.49
N GLU A 312 -6.19 4.07 12.07
CA GLU A 312 -4.78 4.50 12.07
C GLU A 312 -4.12 4.41 10.68
N ALA A 313 -4.65 3.61 9.77
CA ALA A 313 -4.14 3.47 8.41
C ALA A 313 -5.16 3.84 7.33
N GLU A 314 -4.84 4.87 6.55
CA GLU A 314 -5.71 5.39 5.48
C GLU A 314 -6.09 4.33 4.43
N SER A 315 -5.20 3.36 4.17
CA SER A 315 -5.46 2.29 3.21
C SER A 315 -6.41 1.20 3.73
N CYS A 316 -6.72 1.17 5.03
CA CYS A 316 -7.56 0.15 5.62
C CYS A 316 -9.05 0.49 5.39
N ALA A 317 -9.83 -0.51 4.96
CA ALA A 317 -11.23 -0.28 4.62
C ALA A 317 -12.23 -1.20 5.31
N VAL A 318 -11.79 -2.40 5.63
CA VAL A 318 -12.64 -3.45 6.18
C VAL A 318 -11.98 -4.00 7.42
N VAL A 319 -12.81 -4.26 8.43
CA VAL A 319 -12.42 -5.02 9.61
C VAL A 319 -13.37 -6.18 9.79
N SER A 320 -12.85 -7.40 9.81
CA SER A 320 -13.60 -8.59 10.18
C SER A 320 -13.20 -9.04 11.58
N VAL A 321 -14.17 -9.21 12.46
CA VAL A 321 -13.99 -9.62 13.86
C VAL A 321 -14.53 -11.04 14.03
N GLY A 322 -13.65 -11.96 14.40
CA GLY A 322 -13.95 -13.37 14.69
C GLY A 322 -13.49 -13.79 16.08
N ARG A 323 -13.89 -14.99 16.50
CA ARG A 323 -13.43 -15.61 17.76
C ARG A 323 -12.69 -16.90 17.47
N THR A 324 -11.58 -17.10 18.16
CA THR A 324 -10.88 -18.37 18.27
C THR A 324 -10.93 -18.87 19.71
N ASP A 325 -10.40 -20.05 19.98
CA ASP A 325 -10.41 -20.61 21.34
C ASP A 325 -9.61 -19.77 22.35
N SER A 326 -8.53 -19.11 21.90
CA SER A 326 -7.59 -18.35 22.72
C SER A 326 -7.56 -16.83 22.50
N ALA A 327 -8.24 -16.32 21.47
CA ALA A 327 -8.25 -14.90 21.16
C ALA A 327 -9.51 -14.43 20.41
N VAL A 328 -9.73 -13.12 20.37
CA VAL A 328 -10.51 -12.46 19.33
C VAL A 328 -9.57 -12.16 18.16
N ARG A 329 -9.95 -12.63 16.98
CA ARG A 329 -9.17 -12.51 15.74
C ARG A 329 -9.75 -11.37 14.91
N CYS A 330 -8.98 -10.30 14.77
CA CYS A 330 -9.33 -9.16 13.94
C CYS A 330 -8.49 -9.19 12.67
N VAL A 331 -9.16 -9.28 11.52
CA VAL A 331 -8.51 -9.23 10.21
C VAL A 331 -8.87 -7.93 9.53
N LEU A 332 -7.85 -7.18 9.15
CA LEU A 332 -7.93 -5.92 8.46
C LEU A 332 -7.73 -6.18 6.97
N TYR A 333 -8.50 -5.51 6.12
CA TYR A 333 -8.31 -5.55 4.68
C TYR A 333 -8.32 -4.12 4.11
N PRO A 334 -7.60 -3.89 3.00
CA PRO A 334 -7.86 -2.73 2.15
C PRO A 334 -9.23 -2.90 1.47
N ASP A 335 -9.56 -2.01 0.53
CA ASP A 335 -10.77 -2.19 -0.28
C ASP A 335 -10.62 -3.42 -1.19
N THR A 336 -11.29 -4.52 -0.83
CA THR A 336 -11.31 -5.80 -1.55
C THR A 336 -12.65 -6.04 -2.25
N LEU A 337 -13.38 -4.97 -2.56
CA LEU A 337 -14.65 -5.07 -3.29
C LEU A 337 -14.41 -5.65 -4.70
N ALA A 338 -15.03 -6.79 -4.99
CA ALA A 338 -15.07 -7.37 -6.31
C ALA A 338 -16.46 -7.16 -6.91
N CYS A 339 -16.51 -6.43 -8.02
CA CYS A 339 -17.75 -6.17 -8.76
C CYS A 339 -17.78 -6.99 -10.03
N GLY A 340 -18.86 -7.74 -10.23
CA GLY A 340 -19.13 -8.46 -11.47
C GLY A 340 -20.41 -7.98 -12.15
N PRO A 341 -20.60 -8.27 -13.44
CA PRO A 341 -21.91 -8.09 -14.08
C PRO A 341 -22.96 -8.95 -13.37
N SER A 342 -24.08 -8.34 -12.95
CA SER A 342 -25.16 -9.05 -12.27
C SER A 342 -25.82 -10.05 -13.22
N THR A 343 -25.88 -11.32 -12.82
CA THR A 343 -26.55 -12.39 -13.57
C THR A 343 -28.06 -12.44 -13.32
N THR A 344 -28.58 -11.65 -12.38
CA THR A 344 -29.95 -11.76 -11.86
C THR A 344 -30.90 -10.67 -12.32
N THR A 345 -30.41 -9.62 -12.99
CA THR A 345 -31.26 -8.53 -13.50
C THR A 345 -31.18 -8.43 -15.02
N THR A 346 -32.34 -8.45 -15.68
CA THR A 346 -32.52 -8.18 -17.13
C THR A 346 -32.15 -6.73 -17.51
N THR A 347 -31.67 -5.94 -16.54
CA THR A 347 -31.28 -4.53 -16.64
C THR A 347 -29.88 -4.29 -16.04
N GLY A 348 -28.90 -5.11 -16.41
CA GLY A 348 -27.46 -4.77 -16.40
C GLY A 348 -26.90 -3.99 -15.20
N GLY A 349 -27.23 -4.38 -13.96
CA GLY A 349 -26.58 -3.83 -12.76
C GLY A 349 -25.25 -4.53 -12.43
N HIS A 350 -24.43 -3.96 -11.56
CA HIS A 350 -23.24 -4.63 -11.01
C HIS A 350 -23.53 -5.25 -9.65
N ASP A 351 -23.22 -6.54 -9.45
CA ASP A 351 -23.23 -7.18 -8.12
C ASP A 351 -21.82 -7.07 -7.53
N CYS A 352 -21.67 -6.22 -6.51
CA CYS A 352 -20.42 -5.99 -5.83
C CYS A 352 -20.42 -6.71 -4.48
N ARG A 353 -19.46 -7.63 -4.30
CA ARG A 353 -19.29 -8.37 -3.06
C ARG A 353 -17.89 -8.16 -2.51
N LEU A 354 -17.80 -8.10 -1.19
CA LEU A 354 -16.51 -7.94 -0.54
C LEU A 354 -15.79 -9.28 -0.46
N VAL A 355 -14.56 -9.36 -0.96
CA VAL A 355 -13.76 -10.59 -0.87
C VAL A 355 -12.94 -10.56 0.41
N ILE A 356 -13.17 -11.53 1.30
CA ILE A 356 -12.45 -11.70 2.57
C ILE A 356 -11.72 -13.03 2.57
N ARG A 357 -10.64 -13.13 3.35
CA ARG A 357 -9.81 -14.35 3.38
C ARG A 357 -10.50 -15.51 4.10
N GLU A 358 -11.18 -15.20 5.19
CA GLU A 358 -11.81 -16.15 6.09
C GLU A 358 -13.14 -15.61 6.63
N SER A 359 -14.04 -16.50 7.05
CA SER A 359 -15.32 -16.10 7.63
C SER A 359 -15.13 -15.47 9.02
N ALA A 360 -15.99 -14.51 9.33
CA ALA A 360 -15.97 -13.80 10.60
C ALA A 360 -17.38 -13.60 11.16
N LEU A 361 -17.47 -13.31 12.47
CA LEU A 361 -18.75 -13.10 13.14
C LEU A 361 -19.37 -11.74 12.76
N GLN A 362 -18.53 -10.71 12.65
CA GLN A 362 -18.95 -9.35 12.31
C GLN A 362 -17.98 -8.77 11.29
N ILE A 363 -18.51 -8.11 10.26
CA ILE A 363 -17.72 -7.51 9.19
C ILE A 363 -18.14 -6.06 9.06
N TYR A 364 -17.20 -5.16 9.27
CA TYR A 364 -17.40 -3.73 9.22
C TYR A 364 -16.67 -3.15 8.01
N LEU A 365 -17.41 -2.43 7.18
CA LEU A 365 -16.86 -1.62 6.10
C LEU A 365 -16.96 -0.16 6.51
N HIS A 366 -15.84 0.55 6.50
CA HIS A 366 -15.82 1.98 6.80
C HIS A 366 -16.65 2.71 5.71
N LYS A 367 -17.51 3.65 6.10
CA LYS A 367 -18.26 4.50 5.17
C LYS A 367 -17.29 5.54 4.61
N GLU A 368 -17.32 5.78 3.31
CA GLU A 368 -16.38 6.71 2.68
C GLU A 368 -16.36 8.06 3.41
N PRO A 369 -15.17 8.65 3.66
CA PRO A 369 -15.08 9.97 4.27
C PRO A 369 -15.80 10.97 3.37
N LYS A 370 -16.84 11.58 3.95
CA LYS A 370 -17.68 12.57 3.30
C LYS A 370 -16.94 13.91 3.28
N ALA A 371 -16.04 14.06 2.31
CA ALA A 371 -15.56 15.35 1.85
C ALA A 371 -15.24 15.23 0.36
N GLU A 372 -16.23 15.58 -0.48
CA GLU A 372 -16.04 15.79 -1.93
C GLU A 372 -15.17 17.04 -2.16
N LEU A 373 -13.93 17.00 -1.69
CA LEU A 373 -12.96 18.05 -1.94
C LEU A 373 -12.66 18.03 -3.44
N THR A 374 -13.33 18.94 -4.14
CA THR A 374 -13.09 19.29 -5.53
C THR A 374 -11.86 20.18 -5.68
N SER A 375 -11.12 20.42 -4.59
CA SER A 375 -9.85 21.15 -4.57
C SER A 375 -8.70 20.24 -4.17
N VAL A 376 -7.59 20.28 -4.92
CA VAL A 376 -6.36 19.52 -4.62
C VAL A 376 -5.19 20.49 -4.58
N PHE A 377 -4.34 20.40 -3.55
CA PHE A 377 -3.16 21.24 -3.43
C PHE A 377 -1.93 20.56 -4.06
N ILE A 378 -1.20 21.31 -4.87
CA ILE A 378 0.01 20.93 -5.58
C ILE A 378 1.19 21.71 -4.96
N PRO A 379 2.12 21.03 -4.25
CA PRO A 379 3.15 21.70 -3.44
C PRO A 379 4.01 22.75 -4.17
N ALA A 380 4.27 22.56 -5.46
CA ALA A 380 5.11 23.45 -6.26
C ALA A 380 4.35 24.62 -6.93
N HIS A 381 3.02 24.63 -6.87
CA HIS A 381 2.20 25.58 -7.64
C HIS A 381 1.10 26.24 -6.80
N GLY A 382 0.16 25.46 -6.27
CA GLY A 382 -1.02 25.97 -5.60
C GLY A 382 -2.20 25.01 -5.66
N THR A 383 -3.43 25.53 -5.66
CA THR A 383 -4.64 24.70 -5.58
C THR A 383 -5.31 24.56 -6.95
N LEU A 384 -5.52 23.31 -7.38
CA LEU A 384 -6.39 23.00 -8.50
C LEU A 384 -7.83 22.94 -8.03
N GLN A 385 -8.74 23.59 -8.76
CA GLN A 385 -10.17 23.54 -8.50
C GLN A 385 -10.88 22.77 -9.62
N GLY A 386 -11.20 21.50 -9.36
CA GLY A 386 -11.98 20.63 -10.22
C GLY A 386 -13.47 20.66 -9.90
N GLU A 387 -14.18 19.64 -10.37
CA GLU A 387 -15.62 19.45 -10.12
C GLU A 387 -15.97 17.97 -9.89
N ALA A 388 -17.11 17.71 -9.27
CA ALA A 388 -17.63 16.36 -9.09
C ALA A 388 -18.77 16.12 -10.08
N VAL A 389 -18.67 15.04 -10.85
CA VAL A 389 -19.65 14.67 -11.89
C VAL A 389 -20.19 13.28 -11.59
N THR A 390 -21.50 13.09 -11.72
CA THR A 390 -22.12 11.78 -11.60
C THR A 390 -22.12 11.06 -12.94
N THR A 391 -21.37 9.97 -13.04
CA THR A 391 -21.30 9.06 -14.19
C THR A 391 -22.30 7.92 -14.02
N LEU A 392 -23.08 7.64 -15.06
CA LEU A 392 -24.05 6.54 -15.10
C LEU A 392 -23.40 5.28 -15.68
N LEU A 393 -23.42 4.19 -14.92
CA LEU A 393 -22.92 2.87 -15.31
C LEU A 393 -24.09 1.87 -15.32
N GLY A 394 -24.81 1.81 -16.44
CA GLY A 394 -26.07 1.06 -16.50
C GLY A 394 -27.11 1.69 -15.56
N SER A 395 -27.53 0.96 -14.53
CA SER A 395 -28.45 1.45 -13.48
C SER A 395 -27.71 2.10 -12.29
N ASP A 396 -26.41 1.92 -12.17
CA ASP A 396 -25.60 2.45 -11.06
C ASP A 396 -25.15 3.89 -11.31
N ARG A 397 -25.08 4.68 -10.23
CA ARG A 397 -24.57 6.07 -10.25
C ARG A 397 -23.28 6.13 -9.45
N LYS A 398 -22.19 6.51 -10.10
CA LYS A 398 -20.90 6.74 -9.42
C LYS A 398 -20.46 8.18 -9.62
N THR A 399 -19.93 8.80 -8.57
CA THR A 399 -19.39 10.15 -8.65
C THR A 399 -17.90 10.09 -9.00
N VAL A 400 -17.45 10.92 -9.94
CA VAL A 400 -16.06 11.07 -10.36
C VAL A 400 -15.67 12.53 -10.22
N ARG A 401 -14.55 12.78 -9.54
CA ARG A 401 -13.93 14.11 -9.49
C ARG A 401 -13.10 14.32 -10.75
N GLN A 402 -13.36 15.41 -11.46
CA GLN A 402 -12.71 15.77 -12.70
C GLN A 402 -11.86 17.02 -12.50
N PHE A 403 -10.60 16.96 -12.94
CA PHE A 403 -9.69 18.09 -13.02
C PHE A 403 -9.25 18.22 -14.47
N LEU A 404 -9.94 19.08 -15.21
CA LEU A 404 -9.77 19.27 -16.65
C LEU A 404 -8.80 20.41 -16.93
N GLY A 405 -7.94 20.25 -17.94
CA GLY A 405 -7.09 21.34 -18.41
C GLY A 405 -5.98 21.76 -17.45
N VAL A 406 -5.36 20.79 -16.76
CA VAL A 406 -4.25 21.03 -15.84
C VAL A 406 -2.94 21.17 -16.63
N PRO A 407 -2.21 22.29 -16.52
CA PRO A 407 -0.98 22.50 -17.29
C PRO A 407 0.17 21.68 -16.68
N TYR A 408 0.83 20.87 -17.49
CA TYR A 408 2.07 20.16 -17.09
C TYR A 408 3.33 20.80 -17.68
N ALA A 409 3.19 21.63 -18.72
CA ALA A 409 4.29 22.38 -19.32
C ALA A 409 3.83 23.78 -19.77
N ARG A 410 4.79 24.67 -20.06
CA ARG A 410 4.51 25.99 -20.65
C ARG A 410 3.95 25.84 -22.06
N PRO A 411 3.07 26.77 -22.50
CA PRO A 411 2.60 26.82 -23.88
C PRO A 411 3.78 26.89 -24.86
N PRO A 412 3.93 25.94 -25.82
CA PRO A 412 5.07 25.87 -26.74
C PRO A 412 4.92 26.82 -27.93
N ILE A 413 4.55 28.08 -27.66
CA ILE A 413 4.25 29.10 -28.66
C ILE A 413 5.48 29.97 -28.96
N ARG A 414 5.55 30.51 -30.19
CA ARG A 414 6.59 31.45 -30.64
C ARG A 414 8.01 30.90 -30.40
N ALA A 415 8.79 31.53 -29.52
CA ALA A 415 10.17 31.15 -29.23
C ALA A 415 10.29 29.74 -28.61
N LEU A 416 9.23 29.25 -27.94
CA LEU A 416 9.18 27.90 -27.38
C LEU A 416 8.73 26.85 -28.41
N ARG A 417 8.35 27.27 -29.62
CA ARG A 417 7.99 26.34 -30.70
C ARG A 417 9.22 25.51 -31.08
N PHE A 418 8.99 24.19 -31.22
CA PHE A 418 10.00 23.15 -31.46
C PHE A 418 11.02 22.91 -30.32
N ALA A 419 10.98 23.71 -29.25
CA ALA A 419 11.83 23.49 -28.10
C ALA A 419 11.30 22.35 -27.20
N PRO A 420 12.17 21.71 -26.40
CA PRO A 420 11.77 20.84 -25.30
C PRO A 420 10.72 21.50 -24.38
N PRO A 421 9.80 20.73 -23.78
CA PRO A 421 8.84 21.27 -22.82
C PRO A 421 9.55 21.89 -21.62
N GLN A 422 9.05 23.03 -21.18
CA GLN A 422 9.48 23.70 -19.95
C GLN A 422 8.41 23.54 -18.87
N LEU A 423 8.81 23.50 -17.61
CA LEU A 423 7.89 23.34 -16.46
C LEU A 423 6.80 24.41 -16.48
N ALA A 424 5.55 24.00 -16.25
CA ALA A 424 4.44 24.94 -16.15
C ALA A 424 4.66 25.97 -15.04
N GLU A 425 4.40 27.24 -15.35
CA GLU A 425 4.51 28.37 -14.42
C GLU A 425 3.10 28.87 -14.07
N TRP A 426 2.61 28.49 -12.90
CA TRP A 426 1.37 29.04 -12.34
C TRP A 426 1.43 29.01 -10.81
N SER A 427 0.73 29.94 -10.16
CA SER A 427 0.67 30.03 -8.70
C SER A 427 -0.73 30.44 -8.24
N GLY A 428 -1.13 29.99 -7.05
CA GLY A 428 -2.46 30.30 -6.51
C GLY A 428 -3.50 29.28 -6.93
N THR A 429 -4.69 29.71 -7.36
CA THR A 429 -5.79 28.80 -7.70
C THR A 429 -5.95 28.66 -9.21
N TRP A 430 -5.85 27.44 -9.73
CA TRP A 430 -6.11 27.12 -11.14
C TRP A 430 -7.50 26.54 -11.31
N ASN A 431 -8.29 27.12 -12.22
CA ASN A 431 -9.61 26.60 -12.57
C ASN A 431 -9.45 25.37 -13.49
N ALA A 432 -9.58 24.19 -12.89
CA ALA A 432 -9.45 22.88 -13.54
C ALA A 432 -10.82 22.27 -13.88
N LYS A 433 -11.79 23.09 -14.33
CA LYS A 433 -13.13 22.64 -14.77
C LYS A 433 -13.32 22.75 -16.27
N ILE A 434 -12.33 23.26 -16.99
CA ILE A 434 -12.45 23.65 -18.39
C ILE A 434 -11.49 22.82 -19.22
N THR A 435 -12.03 22.04 -20.14
CA THR A 435 -11.25 21.33 -21.15
C THR A 435 -10.47 22.34 -21.99
N ARG A 436 -9.18 22.07 -22.20
CA ARG A 436 -8.29 22.91 -23.02
C ARG A 436 -8.21 22.37 -24.43
N SER A 437 -7.76 23.24 -25.35
CA SER A 437 -7.63 22.92 -26.77
C SER A 437 -6.72 21.71 -26.99
N SER A 438 -7.07 20.87 -27.97
CA SER A 438 -6.20 19.80 -28.47
C SER A 438 -5.01 20.39 -29.23
N CYS A 439 -3.92 19.62 -29.35
CA CYS A 439 -2.79 20.03 -30.16
C CYS A 439 -3.15 20.13 -31.65
N LEU A 440 -2.60 21.11 -32.35
CA LEU A 440 -2.80 21.31 -33.79
C LEU A 440 -2.27 20.12 -34.60
N GLN A 441 -3.17 19.48 -35.36
CA GLN A 441 -2.88 18.26 -36.13
C GLN A 441 -3.04 18.49 -37.65
N PRO A 442 -2.38 17.69 -38.50
CA PRO A 442 -2.55 17.78 -39.96
C PRO A 442 -4.02 17.64 -40.38
N GLY A 443 -4.45 18.52 -41.28
CA GLY A 443 -5.83 18.63 -41.76
C GLY A 443 -6.82 19.30 -40.80
N ALA A 444 -6.36 19.79 -39.64
CA ALA A 444 -7.18 20.59 -38.72
C ALA A 444 -7.02 22.10 -38.99
N VAL A 445 -8.02 22.88 -38.56
CA VAL A 445 -7.98 24.34 -38.58
C VAL A 445 -7.82 24.84 -37.14
N GLU A 446 -6.97 25.84 -36.94
CA GLU A 446 -6.78 26.50 -35.65
C GLU A 446 -8.08 27.15 -35.17
N SER A 447 -8.47 26.86 -33.93
CA SER A 447 -9.68 27.39 -33.29
C SER A 447 -9.59 27.31 -31.76
N SER A 448 -10.65 27.67 -31.04
CA SER A 448 -10.72 27.42 -29.59
C SER A 448 -10.62 25.94 -29.23
N ALA A 449 -10.96 25.03 -30.13
CA ALA A 449 -10.86 23.59 -29.92
C ALA A 449 -9.46 23.02 -30.21
N THR A 450 -8.64 23.71 -31.01
CA THR A 450 -7.35 23.20 -31.50
C THR A 450 -6.30 24.31 -31.57
N SER A 451 -5.20 24.19 -30.82
CA SER A 451 -4.18 25.24 -30.64
C SER A 451 -2.77 24.65 -30.49
N GLU A 452 -1.73 25.48 -30.65
CA GLU A 452 -0.37 25.15 -30.21
C GLU A 452 -0.26 25.12 -28.67
N ASP A 453 -1.06 25.92 -27.98
CA ASP A 453 -1.18 25.88 -26.52
C ASP A 453 -2.08 24.70 -26.12
N CYS A 454 -1.46 23.52 -26.03
CA CYS A 454 -2.18 22.26 -25.83
C CYS A 454 -1.58 21.33 -24.76
N LEU A 455 -0.51 21.72 -24.07
CA LEU A 455 0.22 20.85 -23.12
C LEU A 455 -0.49 20.76 -21.75
N TYR A 456 -1.67 20.15 -21.78
CA TYR A 456 -2.55 19.97 -20.63
C TYR A 456 -2.90 18.49 -20.45
N LEU A 457 -3.20 18.13 -19.21
CA LEU A 457 -3.75 16.83 -18.82
C LEU A 457 -5.12 16.99 -18.18
N ASN A 458 -5.94 15.94 -18.25
CA ASN A 458 -7.22 15.85 -17.57
C ASN A 458 -7.20 14.63 -16.63
N ILE A 459 -7.58 14.82 -15.37
CA ILE A 459 -7.53 13.79 -14.33
C ILE A 459 -8.95 13.44 -13.91
N PHE A 460 -9.27 12.15 -13.96
CA PHE A 460 -10.55 11.59 -13.56
C PHE A 460 -10.30 10.67 -12.36
N VAL A 461 -10.85 11.05 -11.21
CA VAL A 461 -10.65 10.35 -9.96
C VAL A 461 -12.00 9.84 -9.45
N PRO A 462 -12.24 8.52 -9.42
CA PRO A 462 -13.48 7.99 -8.89
C PRO A 462 -13.60 8.33 -7.39
N SER A 463 -14.83 8.55 -6.95
CA SER A 463 -15.11 8.69 -5.51
C SER A 463 -14.86 7.35 -4.82
N GLY A 464 -14.35 7.39 -3.59
CA GLY A 464 -14.07 6.19 -2.81
C GLY A 464 -12.63 5.66 -2.87
N ILE A 465 -11.71 6.26 -3.66
CA ILE A 465 -10.29 5.90 -3.61
C ILE A 465 -9.71 6.17 -2.21
N ARG A 466 -9.11 5.15 -1.59
CA ARG A 466 -8.46 5.20 -0.27
C ARG A 466 -6.94 5.13 -0.39
N GLY A 467 -6.40 6.11 -1.11
CA GLY A 467 -4.98 6.18 -1.44
C GLY A 467 -4.48 5.00 -2.29
N SER A 468 -3.28 5.13 -2.83
CA SER A 468 -2.57 4.06 -3.53
C SER A 468 -3.29 3.42 -4.73
N ALA A 469 -4.18 4.14 -5.43
CA ALA A 469 -4.92 3.60 -6.58
C ALA A 469 -4.04 3.45 -7.83
N ALA A 470 -4.34 2.47 -8.69
CA ALA A 470 -3.67 2.36 -9.99
C ALA A 470 -3.98 3.58 -10.87
N VAL A 471 -3.02 3.95 -11.72
CA VAL A 471 -3.11 5.16 -12.56
C VAL A 471 -2.93 4.76 -14.03
N LEU A 472 -3.85 5.15 -14.90
CA LEU A 472 -3.69 5.07 -16.35
C LEU A 472 -3.35 6.45 -16.91
N VAL A 473 -2.18 6.60 -17.51
CA VAL A 473 -1.80 7.79 -18.29
C VAL A 473 -1.99 7.48 -19.76
N PHE A 474 -3.02 8.08 -20.38
CA PHE A 474 -3.41 7.82 -21.76
C PHE A 474 -3.08 9.01 -22.66
N PHE A 475 -2.08 8.83 -23.53
CA PHE A 475 -1.70 9.83 -24.53
C PHE A 475 -2.67 9.79 -25.70
N HIS A 476 -3.46 10.85 -25.85
CA HIS A 476 -4.42 10.98 -26.92
C HIS A 476 -4.72 12.46 -27.14
N ASN A 477 -4.64 12.90 -28.40
CA ASN A 477 -5.06 14.24 -28.80
C ASN A 477 -6.45 14.13 -29.44
N PRO A 478 -7.53 14.56 -28.75
CA PRO A 478 -8.87 14.52 -29.29
C PRO A 478 -8.96 15.26 -30.63
N SER A 479 -9.62 14.65 -31.62
CA SER A 479 -9.93 15.38 -32.86
C SER A 479 -11.05 16.38 -32.56
N GLY A 480 -10.78 17.67 -32.69
CA GLY A 480 -11.84 18.67 -32.74
C GLY A 480 -12.64 18.44 -34.02
N GLU A 481 -13.90 18.00 -33.92
CA GLU A 481 -14.79 18.10 -35.07
C GLU A 481 -15.04 19.59 -35.34
N ALA A 482 -14.85 20.01 -36.58
CA ALA A 482 -14.93 21.41 -37.00
C ALA A 482 -16.33 22.04 -36.84
N SER A 483 -17.33 21.29 -36.37
CA SER A 483 -18.74 21.68 -36.37
C SER A 483 -19.15 22.55 -35.17
N ASN A 484 -18.44 22.54 -34.03
CA ASN A 484 -18.92 23.21 -32.81
C ASN A 484 -17.90 24.10 -32.06
N ASP A 485 -16.64 24.24 -32.51
CA ASP A 485 -15.57 25.05 -31.88
C ASP A 485 -15.29 24.78 -30.37
N THR A 486 -15.90 23.75 -29.79
CA THR A 486 -15.68 23.30 -28.42
C THR A 486 -14.55 22.26 -28.38
N PRO A 487 -13.56 22.39 -27.47
CA PRO A 487 -12.56 21.34 -27.25
C PRO A 487 -13.23 19.99 -26.96
N SER A 488 -12.86 18.95 -27.70
CA SER A 488 -13.35 17.60 -27.42
C SER A 488 -12.58 16.97 -26.26
N LEU A 489 -13.28 16.15 -25.46
CA LEU A 489 -12.72 15.47 -24.30
C LEU A 489 -12.89 13.97 -24.49
N LEU A 490 -11.78 13.22 -24.39
CA LEU A 490 -11.86 11.79 -24.15
C LEU A 490 -12.22 11.60 -22.66
N ASP A 491 -13.51 11.38 -22.38
CA ASP A 491 -14.01 11.28 -21.02
C ASP A 491 -13.55 9.97 -20.35
N GLY A 492 -12.54 10.11 -19.48
CA GLY A 492 -11.99 9.00 -18.69
C GLY A 492 -12.86 8.60 -17.49
N SER A 493 -13.96 9.31 -17.21
CA SER A 493 -14.77 9.10 -16.01
C SER A 493 -15.41 7.71 -15.95
N TYR A 494 -15.80 7.16 -17.09
CA TYR A 494 -16.38 5.82 -17.18
C TYR A 494 -15.38 4.75 -16.76
N LEU A 495 -14.17 4.77 -17.34
CA LEU A 495 -13.13 3.79 -17.02
C LEU A 495 -12.65 3.97 -15.57
N ALA A 496 -12.54 5.22 -15.12
CA ALA A 496 -12.22 5.55 -13.73
C ALA A 496 -13.25 4.93 -12.76
N ALA A 497 -14.54 5.12 -13.02
CA ALA A 497 -15.64 4.64 -12.18
C ALA A 497 -15.81 3.10 -12.20
N VAL A 498 -15.66 2.47 -13.38
CA VAL A 498 -15.76 1.02 -13.55
C VAL A 498 -14.55 0.32 -12.93
N GLY A 499 -13.34 0.79 -13.25
CA GLY A 499 -12.09 0.17 -12.83
C GLY A 499 -11.65 0.53 -11.41
N ASN A 500 -12.27 1.53 -10.78
CA ASN A 500 -11.80 2.14 -9.52
C ASN A 500 -10.31 2.57 -9.61
N ILE A 501 -9.94 3.20 -10.72
CA ILE A 501 -8.58 3.68 -11.01
C ILE A 501 -8.58 5.17 -11.32
N VAL A 502 -7.43 5.82 -11.14
CA VAL A 502 -7.24 7.19 -11.64
C VAL A 502 -6.93 7.14 -13.13
N VAL A 503 -7.66 7.91 -13.93
CA VAL A 503 -7.40 8.04 -15.37
C VAL A 503 -6.89 9.44 -15.65
N VAL A 504 -5.76 9.53 -16.35
CA VAL A 504 -5.15 10.79 -16.78
C VAL A 504 -5.09 10.77 -18.30
N THR A 505 -5.83 11.63 -18.98
CA THR A 505 -5.68 11.83 -20.43
C THR A 505 -4.73 12.98 -20.69
N VAL A 506 -3.81 12.81 -21.64
CA VAL A 506 -2.71 13.76 -21.87
C VAL A 506 -2.64 14.13 -23.34
N ASN A 507 -2.65 15.44 -23.60
CA ASN A 507 -2.34 16.01 -24.90
C ASN A 507 -0.82 16.20 -25.05
N THR A 508 -0.27 15.89 -26.22
CA THR A 508 1.16 16.08 -26.53
C THR A 508 1.34 16.59 -27.96
N ARG A 509 2.40 17.37 -28.23
CA ARG A 509 2.64 17.85 -29.60
C ARG A 509 2.80 16.69 -30.57
N VAL A 510 2.23 16.84 -31.75
CA VAL A 510 2.29 15.86 -32.85
C VAL A 510 2.77 16.53 -34.14
N ALA A 511 3.05 15.71 -35.14
CA ALA A 511 3.44 16.14 -36.48
C ALA A 511 4.65 17.12 -36.45
N ALA A 512 4.70 18.11 -37.34
CA ALA A 512 5.82 19.06 -37.40
C ALA A 512 6.03 19.82 -36.08
N PHE A 513 4.96 20.15 -35.35
CA PHE A 513 5.07 20.87 -34.07
C PHE A 513 5.79 20.06 -32.99
N GLY A 514 5.69 18.73 -33.04
CA GLY A 514 6.31 17.82 -32.06
C GLY A 514 7.59 17.14 -32.53
N PHE A 515 7.79 16.97 -33.83
CA PHE A 515 8.81 16.05 -34.36
C PHE A 515 9.69 16.63 -35.47
N LEU A 516 9.61 17.93 -35.75
CA LEU A 516 10.46 18.57 -36.74
C LEU A 516 11.93 18.56 -36.28
N SER A 517 12.80 17.96 -37.11
CA SER A 517 14.23 17.83 -36.84
C SER A 517 15.06 18.16 -38.06
N THR A 518 16.20 18.80 -37.83
CA THR A 518 17.28 18.94 -38.83
C THR A 518 18.54 18.18 -38.40
N GLY A 519 18.48 17.38 -37.34
CA GLY A 519 19.65 16.77 -36.71
C GLY A 519 20.59 17.78 -36.02
N SER A 520 20.19 19.05 -35.93
CA SER A 520 20.93 20.11 -35.24
C SER A 520 20.33 20.42 -33.87
N THR A 521 21.06 21.14 -33.02
CA THR A 521 20.55 21.61 -31.73
C THR A 521 19.44 22.66 -31.85
N ALA A 522 19.37 23.38 -32.98
CA ALA A 522 18.35 24.40 -33.23
C ALA A 522 16.96 23.78 -33.38
N LEU A 523 16.91 22.63 -34.06
CA LEU A 523 15.70 21.85 -34.34
C LEU A 523 16.02 20.38 -34.05
N PRO A 524 16.05 19.99 -32.77
CA PRO A 524 16.52 18.67 -32.35
C PRO A 524 15.54 17.55 -32.73
N GLY A 525 14.25 17.87 -32.84
CA GLY A 525 13.18 16.87 -32.94
C GLY A 525 12.76 16.34 -31.57
N ASN A 526 11.90 15.32 -31.59
CA ASN A 526 11.40 14.61 -30.41
C ASN A 526 10.71 15.46 -29.34
N ALA A 527 10.32 16.71 -29.62
CA ALA A 527 9.63 17.57 -28.66
C ALA A 527 8.32 16.93 -28.14
N GLY A 528 7.56 16.26 -29.01
CA GLY A 528 6.34 15.52 -28.64
C GLY A 528 6.60 14.30 -27.75
N LEU A 529 7.73 13.60 -27.95
CA LEU A 529 8.15 12.51 -27.06
C LEU A 529 8.63 13.05 -25.70
N GLN A 530 9.32 14.20 -25.72
CA GLN A 530 9.72 14.88 -24.49
C GLN A 530 8.52 15.43 -23.71
N ASP A 531 7.45 15.85 -24.39
CA ASP A 531 6.17 16.21 -23.77
C ASP A 531 5.57 15.03 -22.99
N GLN A 532 5.59 13.81 -23.58
CA GLN A 532 5.16 12.59 -22.89
C GLN A 532 5.98 12.35 -21.62
N ILE A 533 7.31 12.51 -21.68
CA ILE A 533 8.20 12.38 -20.52
C ILE A 533 7.87 13.43 -19.46
N ALA A 534 7.65 14.68 -19.85
CA ALA A 534 7.31 15.76 -18.93
C ALA A 534 5.97 15.50 -18.22
N ALA A 535 4.96 15.01 -18.95
CA ALA A 535 3.68 14.61 -18.35
C ALA A 535 3.84 13.43 -17.37
N LEU A 536 4.65 12.42 -17.71
CA LEU A 536 4.90 11.30 -16.81
C LEU A 536 5.63 11.74 -15.53
N LYS A 537 6.60 12.65 -15.63
CA LYS A 537 7.25 13.24 -14.46
C LYS A 537 6.25 14.01 -13.59
N TRP A 538 5.38 14.80 -14.22
CA TRP A 538 4.31 15.49 -13.50
C TRP A 538 3.41 14.51 -12.75
N VAL A 539 3.01 13.40 -13.38
CA VAL A 539 2.20 12.36 -12.73
C VAL A 539 2.94 11.74 -11.56
N GLN A 540 4.21 11.35 -11.74
CA GLN A 540 5.03 10.78 -10.66
C GLN A 540 5.14 11.71 -9.44
N GLU A 541 5.26 13.02 -9.67
CA GLU A 541 5.43 14.01 -8.60
C GLU A 541 4.12 14.38 -7.89
N ASN A 542 2.96 14.26 -8.57
CA ASN A 542 1.73 14.89 -8.11
C ASN A 542 0.53 13.95 -7.92
N ILE A 543 0.54 12.74 -8.49
CA ILE A 543 -0.66 11.89 -8.54
C ILE A 543 -1.09 11.36 -7.17
N GLU A 544 -0.18 11.29 -6.19
CA GLU A 544 -0.49 10.93 -4.80
C GLU A 544 -1.51 11.89 -4.19
N ALA A 545 -1.46 13.19 -4.52
CA ALA A 545 -2.41 14.19 -4.05
C ALA A 545 -3.85 13.94 -4.56
N PHE A 546 -4.00 13.14 -5.61
CA PHE A 546 -5.28 12.71 -6.16
C PHE A 546 -5.69 11.31 -5.67
N GLY A 547 -4.84 10.63 -4.89
CA GLY A 547 -5.07 9.27 -4.38
C GLY A 547 -4.48 8.15 -5.24
N GLY A 548 -3.72 8.47 -6.30
CA GLY A 548 -3.02 7.48 -7.13
C GLY A 548 -1.68 7.04 -6.54
N ASP A 549 -1.22 5.83 -6.87
CA ASP A 549 0.13 5.33 -6.56
C ASP A 549 1.07 5.56 -7.75
N PRO A 550 2.12 6.38 -7.61
CA PRO A 550 3.10 6.61 -8.68
C PRO A 550 3.85 5.34 -9.11
N ARG A 551 3.87 4.30 -8.27
CA ARG A 551 4.50 2.99 -8.58
C ARG A 551 3.60 2.08 -9.42
N LEU A 552 2.31 2.40 -9.55
CA LEU A 552 1.30 1.62 -10.30
C LEU A 552 0.81 2.35 -11.56
N VAL A 553 1.66 3.21 -12.13
CA VAL A 553 1.36 3.94 -13.37
C VAL A 553 1.43 3.02 -14.58
N THR A 554 0.37 3.01 -15.38
CA THR A 554 0.25 2.33 -16.67
C THR A 554 0.22 3.36 -17.77
N VAL A 555 1.06 3.23 -18.79
CA VAL A 555 1.07 4.11 -19.97
C VAL A 555 0.22 3.52 -21.07
N GLY A 556 -0.67 4.30 -21.65
CA GLY A 556 -1.51 3.89 -22.78
C GLY A 556 -1.49 4.89 -23.92
N ALA A 557 -1.63 4.41 -25.14
CA ALA A 557 -1.85 5.23 -26.33
C ALA A 557 -2.48 4.40 -27.44
N GLU A 558 -3.02 5.08 -28.46
CA GLU A 558 -3.60 4.44 -29.64
C GLU A 558 -2.93 4.85 -30.97
N ARG A 559 -3.06 3.99 -31.97
CA ARG A 559 -2.63 4.19 -33.36
C ARG A 559 -1.16 4.66 -33.43
N SER A 560 -0.86 5.70 -34.20
CA SER A 560 0.49 6.28 -34.27
C SER A 560 0.99 6.83 -32.94
N GLY A 561 0.10 7.17 -32.00
CA GLY A 561 0.47 7.52 -30.64
C GLY A 561 1.06 6.33 -29.88
N ALA A 562 0.56 5.11 -30.13
CA ALA A 562 1.14 3.89 -29.58
C ALA A 562 2.53 3.58 -30.15
N ASP A 563 2.77 3.86 -31.43
CA ASP A 563 4.11 3.76 -32.03
C ASP A 563 5.10 4.67 -31.27
N VAL A 564 4.74 5.94 -31.03
CA VAL A 564 5.59 6.89 -30.29
C VAL A 564 5.74 6.50 -28.82
N ALA A 565 4.63 6.24 -28.10
CA ALA A 565 4.65 5.94 -26.66
C ALA A 565 5.43 4.65 -26.34
N SER A 566 5.45 3.69 -27.27
CA SER A 566 6.23 2.46 -27.12
C SER A 566 7.75 2.69 -27.02
N LEU A 567 8.26 3.83 -27.50
CA LEU A 567 9.68 4.21 -27.33
C LEU A 567 10.06 4.41 -25.87
N HIS A 568 9.09 4.64 -24.97
CA HIS A 568 9.37 4.67 -23.54
C HIS A 568 9.89 3.34 -22.99
N LEU A 569 9.70 2.21 -23.71
CA LEU A 569 10.27 0.92 -23.34
C LEU A 569 11.79 0.85 -23.54
N THR A 570 12.38 1.72 -24.35
CA THR A 570 13.82 1.76 -24.61
C THR A 570 14.47 3.09 -24.21
N SER A 571 13.67 4.13 -23.98
CA SER A 571 14.16 5.46 -23.61
C SER A 571 14.73 5.48 -22.19
N PRO A 572 15.99 5.88 -21.98
CA PRO A 572 16.56 6.03 -20.63
C PRO A 572 15.83 7.10 -19.81
N SER A 573 15.35 8.15 -20.49
CA SER A 573 14.71 9.32 -19.87
C SER A 573 13.34 9.05 -19.26
N SER A 574 12.69 7.93 -19.61
CA SER A 574 11.42 7.48 -19.01
C SER A 574 11.56 6.28 -18.07
N ARG A 575 12.79 5.85 -17.77
CA ARG A 575 13.03 4.71 -16.89
C ARG A 575 12.49 4.98 -15.49
N GLY A 576 11.63 4.08 -15.01
CA GLY A 576 11.04 4.19 -13.67
C GLY A 576 9.84 5.13 -13.57
N LEU A 577 9.38 5.74 -14.67
CA LEU A 577 8.20 6.61 -14.67
C LEU A 577 6.87 5.84 -14.88
N PHE A 578 6.93 4.55 -15.18
CA PHE A 578 5.76 3.69 -15.38
C PHE A 578 6.10 2.23 -15.05
N HIS A 579 5.06 1.44 -14.83
CA HIS A 579 5.13 0.03 -14.46
C HIS A 579 4.56 -0.92 -15.53
N ARG A 580 3.52 -0.50 -16.25
CA ARG A 580 2.86 -1.29 -17.31
C ARG A 580 2.61 -0.45 -18.55
N MET A 581 2.35 -1.11 -19.68
CA MET A 581 2.01 -0.42 -20.92
C MET A 581 0.87 -1.10 -21.69
N LEU A 582 0.00 -0.28 -22.26
CA LEU A 582 -1.14 -0.63 -23.11
C LEU A 582 -0.94 0.01 -24.49
N LEU A 583 -0.63 -0.78 -25.51
CA LEU A 583 -0.42 -0.28 -26.87
C LEU A 583 -1.54 -0.77 -27.80
N MET A 584 -2.36 0.17 -28.27
CA MET A 584 -3.53 -0.11 -29.10
C MET A 584 -3.24 0.28 -30.56
N GLY A 585 -2.96 -0.69 -31.43
CA GLY A 585 -2.72 -0.46 -32.85
C GLY A 585 -1.36 0.17 -33.16
N GLY A 586 -0.35 -0.03 -32.32
CA GLY A 586 1.01 0.45 -32.58
C GLY A 586 2.07 -0.36 -31.85
N SER A 587 3.33 -0.17 -32.26
CA SER A 587 4.47 -0.95 -31.79
C SER A 587 5.78 -0.18 -31.99
N VAL A 588 6.75 -0.44 -31.12
CA VAL A 588 8.12 0.10 -31.22
C VAL A 588 8.86 -0.40 -32.47
N PHE A 589 8.37 -1.48 -33.07
CA PHE A 589 8.90 -2.07 -34.30
C PHE A 589 8.14 -1.62 -35.55
N SER A 590 7.17 -0.70 -35.44
CA SER A 590 6.56 -0.08 -36.62
C SER A 590 7.65 0.60 -37.46
N PRO A 591 7.67 0.43 -38.79
CA PRO A 591 8.68 1.08 -39.64
C PRO A 591 8.64 2.61 -39.60
N ALA A 592 7.54 3.20 -39.10
CA ALA A 592 7.38 4.64 -38.90
C ALA A 592 7.78 5.12 -37.49
N SER A 593 8.21 4.23 -36.58
CA SER A 593 8.46 4.60 -35.17
C SER A 593 9.68 5.50 -34.99
N VAL A 594 10.72 5.32 -35.81
CA VAL A 594 11.96 6.10 -35.74
C VAL A 594 12.44 6.40 -37.17
N LEU A 595 12.45 7.68 -37.52
CA LEU A 595 12.96 8.17 -38.80
C LEU A 595 14.48 8.25 -38.81
N SER A 596 15.06 8.14 -40.02
CA SER A 596 16.45 8.52 -40.23
C SER A 596 16.61 10.05 -40.20
N VAL A 597 17.78 10.52 -39.78
CA VAL A 597 18.09 11.95 -39.74
C VAL A 597 18.00 12.58 -41.12
N SER A 598 18.39 11.87 -42.18
CA SER A 598 18.32 12.37 -43.56
C SER A 598 16.88 12.58 -44.05
N ILE A 599 15.97 11.67 -43.72
CA ILE A 599 14.54 11.82 -44.05
C ILE A 599 13.96 13.02 -43.30
N ALA A 600 14.25 13.15 -41.99
CA ALA A 600 13.77 14.26 -41.19
C ALA A 600 14.28 15.62 -41.71
N GLN A 601 15.57 15.71 -42.06
CA GLN A 601 16.16 16.90 -42.68
C GLN A 601 15.48 17.27 -44.00
N GLY A 602 15.29 16.30 -44.90
CA GLY A 602 14.60 16.53 -46.17
C GLY A 602 13.16 17.01 -46.00
N GLN A 603 12.44 16.49 -45.00
CA GLN A 603 11.10 16.97 -44.65
C GLN A 603 11.11 18.39 -44.11
N ALA A 604 12.06 18.74 -43.22
CA ALA A 604 12.19 20.08 -42.68
C ALA A 604 12.50 21.11 -43.79
N GLU A 605 13.39 20.77 -44.72
CA GLU A 605 13.70 21.60 -45.88
C GLU A 605 12.50 21.77 -46.83
N ALA A 606 11.73 20.70 -47.07
CA ALA A 606 10.52 20.77 -47.88
C ALA A 606 9.45 21.67 -47.23
N LEU A 607 9.27 21.57 -45.91
CA LEU A 607 8.37 22.44 -45.16
C LEU A 607 8.80 23.91 -45.22
N ALA A 608 10.10 24.17 -45.03
CA ALA A 608 10.66 25.51 -45.12
C ALA A 608 10.46 26.12 -46.51
N ARG A 609 10.66 25.34 -47.58
CA ARG A 609 10.42 25.78 -48.96
C ARG A 609 8.95 26.11 -49.21
N GLU A 610 8.03 25.29 -48.71
CA GLU A 610 6.59 25.52 -48.83
C GLU A 610 6.15 26.80 -48.10
N LEU A 611 6.79 27.12 -46.97
CA LEU A 611 6.53 28.34 -46.20
C LEU A 611 7.29 29.58 -46.72
N GLY A 612 8.06 29.45 -47.80
CA GLY A 612 8.84 30.55 -48.36
C GLY A 612 10.02 30.99 -47.49
N CYS A 613 10.52 30.12 -46.61
CA CYS A 613 11.73 30.39 -45.85
C CYS A 613 12.95 30.45 -46.78
N PRO A 614 13.88 31.39 -46.56
CA PRO A 614 15.08 31.50 -47.38
C PRO A 614 15.95 30.23 -47.23
N PRO A 615 16.54 29.71 -48.32
CA PRO A 615 17.46 28.60 -48.22
C PRO A 615 18.67 29.04 -47.39
N SER A 616 18.93 28.35 -46.29
CA SER A 616 20.05 28.64 -45.41
C SER A 616 20.71 27.34 -44.99
N SER A 617 22.05 27.34 -44.97
CA SER A 617 22.85 26.27 -44.38
C SER A 617 22.97 26.40 -42.86
N ASP A 618 22.49 27.52 -42.29
CA ASP A 618 22.46 27.76 -40.84
C ASP A 618 21.12 27.26 -40.26
N PRO A 619 21.12 26.19 -39.44
CA PRO A 619 19.91 25.65 -38.84
C PRO A 619 19.16 26.63 -37.94
N GLU A 620 19.83 27.62 -37.33
CA GLU A 620 19.17 28.62 -36.48
C GLU A 620 18.39 29.65 -37.30
N GLN A 621 18.89 30.04 -38.47
CA GLN A 621 18.16 30.92 -39.38
C GLN A 621 16.90 30.21 -39.92
N LEU A 622 17.04 28.95 -40.31
CA LEU A 622 15.93 28.11 -40.74
C LEU A 622 14.89 27.95 -39.62
N GLY A 623 15.35 27.59 -38.42
CA GLY A 623 14.51 27.47 -37.23
C GLY A 623 13.80 28.77 -36.88
N SER A 624 14.48 29.91 -36.97
CA SER A 624 13.90 31.24 -36.72
C SER A 624 12.78 31.56 -37.71
N CYS A 625 12.95 31.26 -39.00
CA CYS A 625 11.89 31.43 -39.99
C CYS A 625 10.66 30.54 -39.67
N LEU A 626 10.89 29.26 -39.38
CA LEU A 626 9.81 28.31 -39.06
C LEU A 626 9.08 28.67 -37.74
N ARG A 627 9.79 29.21 -36.74
CA ARG A 627 9.18 29.72 -35.49
C ARG A 627 8.36 30.99 -35.72
N ALA A 628 8.70 31.79 -36.71
CA ALA A 628 7.99 33.03 -37.05
C ALA A 628 6.71 32.79 -37.88
N ALA A 629 6.60 31.65 -38.58
CA ALA A 629 5.43 31.32 -39.39
C ALA A 629 4.13 31.25 -38.54
N PRO A 630 2.98 31.72 -39.05
CA PRO A 630 1.70 31.48 -38.40
C PRO A 630 1.41 29.97 -38.25
N ALA A 631 0.80 29.57 -37.13
CA ALA A 631 0.56 28.15 -36.83
C ALA A 631 -0.33 27.49 -37.89
N GLN A 632 -1.39 28.18 -38.30
CA GLN A 632 -2.29 27.73 -39.37
C GLN A 632 -1.57 27.53 -40.71
N ASP A 633 -0.68 28.44 -41.11
CA ASP A 633 0.06 28.34 -42.37
C ASP A 633 1.05 27.18 -42.34
N LEU A 634 1.76 27.01 -41.22
CA LEU A 634 2.62 25.85 -40.99
C LEU A 634 1.83 24.55 -41.05
N ASN A 635 0.64 24.52 -40.42
CA ASN A 635 -0.21 23.34 -40.43
C ASN A 635 -0.73 23.00 -41.84
N ALA A 636 -1.11 24.01 -42.63
CA ALA A 636 -1.52 23.85 -44.02
C ALA A 636 -0.36 23.32 -44.88
N ALA A 637 0.85 23.88 -44.72
CA ALA A 637 2.04 23.46 -45.43
C ALA A 637 2.41 21.99 -45.12
N GLN A 638 2.42 21.58 -43.84
CA GLN A 638 2.68 20.17 -43.50
C GLN A 638 1.58 19.23 -44.02
N THR A 639 0.31 19.67 -44.02
CA THR A 639 -0.81 18.85 -44.51
C THR A 639 -0.66 18.57 -46.01
N LYS A 640 -0.27 19.59 -46.78
CA LYS A 640 0.04 19.46 -48.21
C LYS A 640 1.20 18.50 -48.47
N LEU A 641 2.25 18.52 -47.64
CA LEU A 641 3.38 17.60 -47.79
C LEU A 641 3.01 16.16 -47.46
N LEU A 642 2.28 15.95 -46.36
CA LEU A 642 1.85 14.63 -45.90
C LEU A 642 0.83 13.97 -46.84
N SER A 643 0.11 14.75 -47.65
CA SER A 643 -0.84 14.20 -48.63
C SER A 643 -0.13 13.45 -49.76
N VAL A 644 1.17 13.65 -49.98
CA VAL A 644 1.92 13.04 -51.09
C VAL A 644 3.18 12.27 -50.68
N SER A 645 3.65 12.39 -49.43
CA SER A 645 4.89 11.72 -48.97
C SER A 645 4.69 10.26 -48.50
N GLY A 646 3.47 9.87 -48.16
CA GLY A 646 3.15 8.53 -47.65
C GLY A 646 3.42 8.36 -46.14
N PRO A 647 2.92 7.28 -45.52
CA PRO A 647 2.85 7.13 -44.06
C PRO A 647 4.18 6.88 -43.36
N LEU A 648 5.15 6.27 -44.06
CA LEU A 648 6.51 6.06 -43.53
C LEU A 648 7.35 7.35 -43.53
N GLN A 649 6.87 8.37 -44.24
CA GLN A 649 7.44 9.72 -44.25
C GLN A 649 6.51 10.70 -43.50
N ALA A 650 5.73 10.20 -42.54
CA ALA A 650 5.10 11.08 -41.56
C ALA A 650 6.14 11.62 -40.59
N TRP A 651 5.91 12.81 -40.03
CA TRP A 651 6.75 13.34 -38.96
C TRP A 651 6.77 12.38 -37.78
N GLY A 652 7.96 12.07 -37.27
CA GLY A 652 8.11 11.09 -36.20
C GLY A 652 9.44 11.22 -35.46
N PRO A 653 9.63 10.39 -34.42
CA PRO A 653 10.84 10.41 -33.61
C PRO A 653 12.12 10.19 -34.42
N VAL A 654 13.21 10.83 -34.00
CA VAL A 654 14.57 10.68 -34.58
C VAL A 654 15.55 10.21 -33.51
N VAL A 655 16.66 9.60 -33.92
CA VAL A 655 17.75 9.25 -33.00
C VAL A 655 18.46 10.53 -32.55
N ASP A 656 18.35 10.85 -31.25
CA ASP A 656 18.94 12.04 -30.63
C ASP A 656 20.02 11.70 -29.59
N GLY A 657 20.19 10.42 -29.25
CA GLY A 657 21.13 9.97 -28.21
C GLY A 657 20.72 10.34 -26.78
N VAL A 658 19.54 10.93 -26.59
CA VAL A 658 18.99 11.34 -25.28
C VAL A 658 17.70 10.57 -25.02
N SER A 659 16.63 10.89 -25.74
CA SER A 659 15.33 10.23 -25.60
C SER A 659 15.26 8.95 -26.43
N VAL A 660 15.91 8.92 -27.60
CA VAL A 660 15.98 7.78 -28.52
C VAL A 660 17.45 7.47 -28.79
N GLN A 661 17.93 6.37 -28.23
CA GLN A 661 19.34 5.96 -28.30
C GLN A 661 19.73 5.37 -29.66
N GLY A 662 18.77 4.81 -30.39
CA GLY A 662 19.02 4.16 -31.67
C GLY A 662 17.77 3.45 -32.19
N LYS A 663 17.92 2.68 -33.27
CA LYS A 663 16.82 1.87 -33.81
C LYS A 663 16.38 0.82 -32.77
N PRO A 664 15.07 0.67 -32.50
CA PRO A 664 14.57 -0.30 -31.50
C PRO A 664 14.97 -1.76 -31.76
N SER A 665 15.22 -2.13 -33.02
CA SER A 665 15.76 -3.46 -33.37
C SER A 665 17.12 -3.76 -32.71
N MET A 666 17.97 -2.75 -32.53
CA MET A 666 19.26 -2.90 -31.83
C MET A 666 19.06 -3.07 -30.32
N ALA A 667 18.07 -2.38 -29.74
CA ALA A 667 17.73 -2.54 -28.32
C ALA A 667 17.25 -3.97 -28.01
N LEU A 668 16.61 -4.64 -28.98
CA LEU A 668 16.14 -6.02 -28.83
C LEU A 668 17.32 -6.99 -28.75
N MET A 669 18.33 -6.81 -29.60
CA MET A 669 19.54 -7.63 -29.62
C MET A 669 20.38 -7.48 -28.34
N ASN A 670 20.40 -6.27 -27.77
CA ASN A 670 21.24 -5.94 -26.62
C ASN A 670 20.52 -6.02 -25.26
N ALA A 671 19.30 -6.56 -25.21
CA ALA A 671 18.45 -6.59 -24.02
C ALA A 671 18.26 -5.20 -23.35
N GLY A 672 18.20 -4.14 -24.16
CA GLY A 672 18.10 -2.75 -23.72
C GLY A 672 16.68 -2.26 -23.39
N PHE A 673 15.73 -3.18 -23.22
CA PHE A 673 14.33 -2.86 -22.92
C PHE A 673 14.09 -2.81 -21.40
N HIS A 674 13.31 -1.82 -20.95
CA HIS A 674 12.76 -1.80 -19.59
C HIS A 674 11.75 -2.94 -19.43
N ARG A 675 11.75 -3.56 -18.25
CA ARG A 675 10.74 -4.59 -17.92
C ARG A 675 9.41 -3.90 -17.58
N ALA A 676 8.38 -4.25 -18.32
CA ALA A 676 6.99 -3.83 -18.07
C ALA A 676 6.05 -4.95 -18.53
N ASP A 677 4.91 -5.10 -17.84
CA ASP A 677 3.82 -5.92 -18.35
C ASP A 677 3.21 -5.20 -19.57
N LEU A 678 3.00 -5.94 -20.67
CA LEU A 678 2.51 -5.39 -21.93
C LEU A 678 1.13 -5.98 -22.26
N LEU A 679 0.15 -5.11 -22.49
CA LEU A 679 -1.10 -5.43 -23.17
C LEU A 679 -1.08 -4.79 -24.56
N LEU A 680 -1.10 -5.62 -25.59
CA LEU A 680 -0.94 -5.20 -26.99
C LEU A 680 -2.12 -5.72 -27.81
N GLY A 681 -2.59 -4.94 -28.77
CA GLY A 681 -3.60 -5.40 -29.74
C GLY A 681 -3.88 -4.37 -30.82
N SER A 682 -4.33 -4.81 -31.99
CA SER A 682 -4.77 -3.94 -33.10
C SER A 682 -6.25 -4.16 -33.42
N SER A 683 -6.84 -3.25 -34.20
CA SER A 683 -8.20 -3.38 -34.73
C SER A 683 -8.16 -3.76 -36.20
N ALA A 684 -9.12 -4.56 -36.65
CA ALA A 684 -9.26 -4.95 -38.05
C ALA A 684 -9.51 -3.73 -38.96
N GLU A 685 -9.97 -2.59 -38.43
CA GLU A 685 -10.30 -1.37 -39.16
C GLU A 685 -9.13 -0.38 -39.27
N ASP A 686 -8.01 -0.66 -38.61
CA ASP A 686 -6.89 0.28 -38.45
C ASP A 686 -5.91 0.31 -39.63
N GLY A 687 -6.41 0.69 -40.81
CA GLY A 687 -5.58 0.87 -42.01
C GLY A 687 -4.98 2.28 -42.14
N LEU A 688 -3.83 2.41 -42.80
CA LEU A 688 -3.18 3.72 -43.02
C LEU A 688 -4.05 4.69 -43.84
N ILE A 689 -4.92 4.18 -44.70
CA ILE A 689 -5.92 5.00 -45.41
C ILE A 689 -6.93 5.61 -44.44
N SER A 690 -7.40 4.84 -43.44
CA SER A 690 -8.34 5.34 -42.44
C SER A 690 -7.68 6.35 -41.51
N ARG A 691 -6.40 6.14 -41.15
CA ARG A 691 -5.56 7.12 -40.42
C ARG A 691 -5.42 8.45 -41.17
N ALA A 692 -5.35 8.43 -42.50
CA ALA A 692 -5.16 9.63 -43.32
C ALA A 692 -6.46 10.34 -43.74
N LYS A 693 -7.64 9.88 -43.30
CA LYS A 693 -8.95 10.40 -43.75
C LYS A 693 -9.07 11.92 -43.63
N ARG A 694 -8.60 12.51 -42.52
CA ARG A 694 -8.69 13.97 -42.30
C ARG A 694 -7.82 14.78 -43.27
N ILE A 695 -6.62 14.29 -43.58
CA ILE A 695 -5.73 14.91 -44.58
C ILE A 695 -6.41 14.90 -45.96
N LYS A 696 -7.02 13.77 -46.33
CA LYS A 696 -7.75 13.64 -47.60
C LYS A 696 -8.91 14.63 -47.71
N ASN A 697 -9.75 14.70 -46.67
CA ASN A 697 -10.88 15.63 -46.63
C ASN A 697 -10.41 17.08 -46.75
N PHE A 698 -9.30 17.45 -46.09
CA PHE A 698 -8.72 18.78 -46.20
C PHE A 698 -8.28 19.11 -47.62
N GLU A 699 -7.54 18.22 -48.29
CA GLU A 699 -7.08 18.47 -49.66
C GLU A 699 -8.24 18.51 -50.67
N GLU A 700 -9.29 17.71 -50.47
CA GLU A 700 -10.53 17.80 -51.24
C GLU A 700 -11.21 19.17 -51.09
N LEU A 701 -11.29 19.70 -49.86
CA LEU A 701 -11.81 21.06 -49.61
C LEU A 701 -10.95 22.15 -50.25
N GLN A 702 -9.63 21.93 -50.36
CA GLN A 702 -8.72 22.85 -51.07
C GLN A 702 -8.76 22.70 -52.61
N GLY A 703 -9.62 21.82 -53.15
CA GLY A 703 -9.77 21.61 -54.60
C GLY A 703 -8.63 20.83 -55.25
N ARG A 704 -7.82 20.10 -54.48
CA ARG A 704 -6.62 19.39 -54.95
C ARG A 704 -6.91 17.89 -55.15
N ALA A 705 -7.82 17.56 -56.06
CA ALA A 705 -8.25 16.17 -56.30
C ALA A 705 -7.10 15.23 -56.74
N ASP A 706 -6.08 15.77 -57.44
CA ASP A 706 -4.90 15.02 -57.90
C ASP A 706 -4.02 14.49 -56.75
N SER A 707 -4.12 15.08 -55.55
CA SER A 707 -3.42 14.63 -54.33
C SER A 707 -3.81 13.21 -53.93
N LYS A 708 -5.01 12.76 -54.30
CA LYS A 708 -5.49 11.41 -54.02
C LYS A 708 -4.62 10.37 -54.72
N THR A 709 -4.40 10.51 -56.02
CA THR A 709 -3.59 9.56 -56.81
C THR A 709 -2.15 9.51 -56.29
N ALA A 710 -1.55 10.67 -56.03
CA ALA A 710 -0.22 10.76 -55.44
C ALA A 710 -0.15 10.12 -54.06
N PHE A 711 -1.17 10.28 -53.20
CA PHE A 711 -1.26 9.61 -51.90
C PHE A 711 -1.26 8.08 -52.05
N TYR A 712 -2.07 7.55 -52.96
CA TYR A 712 -2.16 6.10 -53.19
C TYR A 712 -0.86 5.53 -53.77
N GLU A 713 -0.18 6.28 -54.63
CA GLU A 713 1.13 5.92 -55.15
C GLU A 713 2.21 5.92 -54.05
N ALA A 714 2.26 6.96 -53.21
CA ALA A 714 3.17 7.03 -52.08
C ALA A 714 2.94 5.91 -51.06
N LEU A 715 1.66 5.59 -50.78
CA LEU A 715 1.28 4.47 -49.95
C LEU A 715 1.70 3.12 -50.57
N SER A 716 1.53 2.96 -51.88
CA SER A 716 2.02 1.78 -52.61
C SER A 716 3.55 1.65 -52.56
N ASN A 717 4.28 2.77 -52.65
CA ASN A 717 5.73 2.79 -52.54
C ASN A 717 6.21 2.32 -51.16
N SER A 718 5.46 2.65 -50.10
CA SER A 718 5.79 2.24 -48.73
C SER A 718 5.76 0.73 -48.49
N LEU A 719 5.07 -0.05 -49.34
CA LEU A 719 5.10 -1.51 -49.29
C LEU A 719 6.46 -2.10 -49.67
N GLY A 720 7.35 -1.31 -50.28
CA GLY A 720 8.73 -1.69 -50.53
C GLY A 720 9.66 -1.58 -49.31
N GLY A 721 9.14 -1.16 -48.14
CA GLY A 721 9.95 -0.84 -46.97
C GLY A 721 10.42 0.62 -46.95
N ASP A 722 11.35 0.93 -46.05
CA ASP A 722 11.94 2.26 -45.87
C ASP A 722 12.70 2.75 -47.12
N ASP A 723 13.44 1.86 -47.78
CA ASP A 723 14.18 2.16 -49.00
C ASP A 723 13.34 2.02 -50.30
N ALA A 724 12.02 1.81 -50.17
CA ALA A 724 11.10 1.56 -51.29
C ALA A 724 11.62 0.49 -52.28
N ASN A 725 12.15 -0.62 -51.75
CA ASN A 725 12.78 -1.67 -52.54
C ASN A 725 11.80 -2.26 -53.57
N ALA A 726 12.18 -2.19 -54.85
CA ALA A 726 11.31 -2.61 -55.95
C ALA A 726 10.93 -4.10 -55.90
N PHE A 727 11.85 -4.96 -55.45
CA PHE A 727 11.58 -6.40 -55.32
C PHE A 727 10.57 -6.69 -54.21
N VAL A 728 10.76 -6.08 -53.03
CA VAL A 728 9.84 -6.21 -51.89
C VAL A 728 8.47 -5.66 -52.25
N LYS A 729 8.42 -4.49 -52.89
CA LYS A 729 7.17 -3.88 -53.38
C LYS A 729 6.46 -4.81 -54.37
N ALA A 730 7.18 -5.41 -55.32
CA ALA A 730 6.58 -6.32 -56.30
C ALA A 730 6.01 -7.58 -55.63
N ALA A 731 6.74 -8.15 -54.67
CA ALA A 731 6.30 -9.30 -53.89
C ALA A 731 5.04 -8.99 -53.06
N ALA A 732 5.02 -7.86 -52.34
CA ALA A 732 3.85 -7.40 -51.59
C ALA A 732 2.65 -7.12 -52.51
N THR A 733 2.88 -6.47 -53.66
CA THR A 733 1.86 -6.20 -54.69
C THR A 733 1.20 -7.49 -55.17
N TRP A 734 1.99 -8.55 -55.39
CA TRP A 734 1.49 -9.87 -55.76
C TRP A 734 0.71 -10.53 -54.62
N PHE A 735 1.28 -10.56 -53.41
CA PHE A 735 0.69 -11.21 -52.24
C PHE A 735 -0.69 -10.63 -51.89
N TYR A 736 -0.82 -9.31 -51.90
CA TYR A 736 -2.08 -8.62 -51.63
C TYR A 736 -2.97 -8.45 -52.88
N SER A 737 -2.60 -9.06 -54.01
CA SER A 737 -3.37 -9.04 -55.26
C SER A 737 -3.73 -7.63 -55.75
N MET A 738 -2.83 -6.65 -55.61
CA MET A 738 -3.14 -5.24 -55.89
C MET A 738 -3.21 -4.87 -57.39
N GLN A 739 -3.01 -5.81 -58.31
CA GLN A 739 -3.11 -5.56 -59.74
C GLN A 739 -4.58 -5.67 -60.19
N HIS A 740 -5.20 -4.55 -60.54
CA HIS A 740 -6.61 -4.49 -60.95
C HIS A 740 -6.80 -3.70 -62.24
N SER A 741 -7.99 -3.84 -62.85
CA SER A 741 -8.33 -3.08 -64.06
C SER A 741 -8.37 -1.57 -63.77
N PRO A 742 -8.02 -0.71 -64.75
CA PRO A 742 -8.07 0.75 -64.60
C PRO A 742 -9.50 1.33 -64.60
N SER A 743 -10.52 0.47 -64.46
CA SER A 743 -11.92 0.89 -64.39
C SER A 743 -12.26 1.45 -62.99
N PRO A 744 -13.33 2.26 -62.84
CA PRO A 744 -13.79 2.70 -61.52
C PRO A 744 -14.06 1.54 -60.54
N ALA A 745 -14.58 0.41 -61.03
CA ALA A 745 -14.78 -0.79 -60.24
C ALA A 745 -13.44 -1.42 -59.82
N GLY A 746 -12.45 -1.48 -60.72
CA GLY A 746 -11.10 -1.96 -60.40
C GLY A 746 -10.35 -1.06 -59.40
N TYR A 747 -10.57 0.25 -59.46
CA TYR A 747 -10.01 1.21 -58.48
C TYR A 747 -10.55 0.96 -57.05
N ASN A 748 -11.84 0.63 -56.90
CA ASN A 748 -12.41 0.31 -55.60
C ASN A 748 -11.77 -0.95 -55.01
N VAL A 749 -11.57 -1.99 -55.83
CA VAL A 749 -10.89 -3.23 -55.40
C VAL A 749 -9.43 -2.94 -55.04
N PHE A 750 -8.72 -2.15 -55.85
CA PHE A 750 -7.37 -1.69 -55.55
C PHE A 750 -7.29 -0.95 -54.21
N SER A 751 -8.18 0.00 -53.96
CA SER A 751 -8.17 0.75 -52.70
C SER A 751 -8.45 -0.14 -51.50
N GLN A 752 -9.27 -1.18 -51.63
CA GLN A 752 -9.52 -2.16 -50.56
C GLN A 752 -8.32 -3.07 -50.33
N ALA A 753 -7.73 -3.60 -51.42
CA ALA A 753 -6.52 -4.43 -51.36
C ALA A 753 -5.35 -3.67 -50.74
N LEU A 754 -5.13 -2.42 -51.15
CA LEU A 754 -4.11 -1.56 -50.56
C LEU A 754 -4.40 -1.25 -49.08
N ASN A 755 -5.65 -0.99 -48.71
CA ASN A 755 -6.00 -0.79 -47.31
C ASN A 755 -5.64 -2.03 -46.46
N ASN A 756 -5.95 -3.23 -46.96
CA ASN A 756 -5.60 -4.49 -46.32
C ASN A 756 -4.09 -4.72 -46.26
N ALA A 757 -3.34 -4.34 -47.30
CA ALA A 757 -1.89 -4.43 -47.33
C ALA A 757 -1.21 -3.50 -46.33
N THR A 758 -1.88 -2.41 -45.96
CA THR A 758 -1.36 -1.36 -45.06
C THR A 758 -1.85 -1.49 -43.62
N ARG A 759 -2.65 -2.52 -43.33
CA ARG A 759 -2.96 -2.96 -41.96
C ARG A 759 -1.87 -3.93 -41.54
#